data_AF-A0A8T0S7V4-F1
#
_entry.id   AF-A0A8T0S7V4-F1
#
_cell.length_a   1.000
_cell.length_b   1.000
_cell.length_c   1.000
_cell.angle_alpha   90.00
_cell.angle_beta   90.00
_cell.angle_gamma   90.00
#
_symmetry.space_group_name_H-M   'P 1'
#
loop_
_entity.id
_entity.type
_entity.pdbx_description
1 polymer ?
#
loop_
_entity_poly.entity_id
_entity_poly.type
_entity_poly.pdbx_seq_one_letter_code
_entity_poly.pdbx_strand_id
1 'polypeptide(L)'
;MAESDGGESASPSPGPRASGGASPELRPLRPQLTKSRTISGSAAAPILAADRVGGGGGGGVVGVRDSILVRRSSTAPLPPPPASAAGASAAPRRLTVAVDDPSYAAPNGGVLDRDWCYPSFLGPHASRPRPPRQQQQTPTSADHRSTNPTVPPRVAISKREEEKSLASVVKRPALLQERRPLPPPLPPSRAPRFDLSPYLPLLLVVTFTTSALAIWQWIKVMGLQEKIISCSDVNAGDRKDTEKVSWIDRDHGSASINSGNWNLAPPSTIFALAVPLFLFKYIDQLRRRQTNSMRARSSEEEVPLKKRIAYKVDVFFSGHPYAKLLALLLATIILIASGGIALYVVSGSGFLEALWLSWTFVADSGNHADQVGLGPRIVSVSISSGGMLVFATMLGLVSDAISEKVDSWRKGKSEVIEINHILILGWSDKLGSLLKQLAIANKSIGGGVVVVLAERDKEEMEMDIAKLEFDFMGTSVICRSGSPLILADLKKVSVSKARAIIVLASDENADQSDARALRVVLSLTGVKEGLRGHVVVEMSDLDNEPLVKLVGGELIETVVAHDVIGRLMIQCALQPGLAQIWEDILGFENAEFYIKRWPELDGMRFGDVLISFPDAVPCGVKVASKAGKILINPDDEYVLREGDEVLVIAEDDDTYAPAPLPEVNKGFLPNIPTPPKYPEKILFCGWRRDIHDMIMVLEAFLAPGSELWMFNEVPEKEREIKLTDGGLDICGLTNIKLVHKEGNAVIRRHLENLPLETFDSILILADESVEDSIVHSDSRSLATLLLIRDIQSKRLPSKELKSPHRYNGFCHSAWIREMQHASDKSIIISEILDSRTRNLVSVSKISDYVLSNELVSMALAMVAEDKQINRVLEELFAEEGNEMCIRSAEFYLYEQEELSFFDIMVRAREREEIVKGYRLANTDQAIINPEHKSEIRKWSLDDVFVVISKGD
;
A
#
# COMPACT_ATOMS: atom_id res chain seq x y z
N MET A 1 64.11 6.96 13.77
CA MET A 1 65.29 6.32 13.14
C MET A 1 65.40 4.92 13.71
N ALA A 2 65.68 3.91 12.87
CA ALA A 2 66.04 2.51 13.18
C ALA A 2 65.37 1.86 14.42
N GLU A 3 64.34 1.02 14.29
CA GLU A 3 64.39 -0.37 13.78
C GLU A 3 65.21 -1.35 14.65
N SER A 4 64.55 -2.40 15.12
CA SER A 4 65.03 -3.79 14.96
C SER A 4 63.89 -4.77 15.23
N ASP A 5 63.39 -5.43 14.18
CA ASP A 5 62.35 -6.46 14.25
C ASP A 5 62.91 -7.87 14.50
N GLY A 6 62.02 -8.77 14.93
CA GLY A 6 62.01 -10.16 14.45
C GLY A 6 62.80 -11.23 15.22
N GLY A 7 62.12 -12.33 15.56
CA GLY A 7 62.73 -13.56 16.07
C GLY A 7 61.70 -14.65 16.40
N GLU A 8 61.53 -15.63 15.53
CA GLU A 8 60.62 -16.78 15.72
C GLU A 8 61.18 -17.84 16.68
N SER A 9 60.31 -18.64 17.32
CA SER A 9 60.32 -20.12 17.31
C SER A 9 59.43 -20.71 18.43
N ALA A 10 59.24 -22.04 18.46
CA ALA A 10 58.14 -22.67 19.20
C ALA A 10 58.50 -23.98 19.92
N SER A 11 57.62 -24.38 20.87
CA SER A 11 57.53 -25.69 21.56
C SER A 11 58.64 -26.02 22.59
N PRO A 12 58.52 -27.09 23.43
CA PRO A 12 57.43 -28.06 23.60
C PRO A 12 56.95 -28.28 25.07
N SER A 13 56.17 -29.35 25.29
CA SER A 13 55.66 -29.90 26.58
C SER A 13 56.71 -30.80 27.30
N PRO A 14 56.57 -31.33 28.56
CA PRO A 14 55.38 -31.96 29.19
C PRO A 14 55.16 -31.73 30.73
N GLY A 15 54.19 -32.44 31.34
CA GLY A 15 53.83 -32.43 32.81
C GLY A 15 54.64 -33.45 33.67
N PRO A 16 54.13 -34.02 34.81
CA PRO A 16 52.71 -34.22 35.22
C PRO A 16 52.34 -34.19 36.74
N ARG A 17 51.07 -34.54 37.07
CA ARG A 17 50.47 -35.02 38.37
C ARG A 17 50.15 -34.01 39.52
N ALA A 18 49.22 -34.26 40.45
CA ALA A 18 47.90 -34.98 40.43
C ALA A 18 47.16 -34.96 41.82
N SER A 19 45.93 -34.42 41.92
CA SER A 19 44.85 -34.78 42.89
C SER A 19 43.69 -33.75 42.81
N GLY A 20 42.39 -34.07 42.91
CA GLY A 20 41.67 -35.35 42.94
C GLY A 20 40.16 -35.16 43.26
N GLY A 21 39.26 -35.90 42.59
CA GLY A 21 37.78 -35.79 42.70
C GLY A 21 37.13 -35.34 41.38
N ALA A 22 36.69 -36.19 40.45
CA ALA A 22 35.56 -37.15 40.50
C ALA A 22 34.18 -36.46 40.57
N SER A 23 33.17 -36.66 39.72
CA SER A 23 32.90 -37.42 38.46
C SER A 23 31.36 -37.48 38.31
N PRO A 24 30.74 -37.82 37.15
CA PRO A 24 31.05 -37.48 35.76
C PRO A 24 29.80 -36.99 34.96
N GLU A 25 29.95 -36.68 33.66
CA GLU A 25 28.86 -36.30 32.73
C GLU A 25 28.00 -37.49 32.22
N LEU A 26 26.79 -37.22 31.68
CA LEU A 26 26.44 -37.42 30.24
C LEU A 26 24.92 -37.38 29.90
N ARG A 27 24.57 -36.57 28.88
CA ARG A 27 23.44 -36.68 27.91
C ARG A 27 21.97 -36.82 28.40
N PRO A 28 21.06 -35.94 27.93
CA PRO A 28 19.61 -36.20 27.91
C PRO A 28 19.13 -36.81 26.57
N LEU A 29 18.18 -37.76 26.62
CA LEU A 29 17.34 -38.14 25.46
C LEU A 29 16.01 -38.79 25.92
N ARG A 30 14.89 -38.17 25.50
CA ARG A 30 13.45 -38.59 25.56
C ARG A 30 13.06 -39.91 26.27
N PRO A 31 12.05 -39.85 27.17
CA PRO A 31 11.19 -40.99 27.50
C PRO A 31 9.76 -40.91 26.88
N GLN A 32 9.12 -42.07 26.66
CA GLN A 32 7.66 -42.20 26.63
C GLN A 32 7.20 -43.52 27.28
N LEU A 33 6.06 -43.41 27.96
CA LEU A 33 5.21 -44.39 28.67
C LEU A 33 5.29 -45.91 28.34
N THR A 34 5.11 -46.75 29.37
CA THR A 34 4.20 -47.93 29.31
C THR A 34 3.77 -48.41 30.72
N LYS A 35 2.78 -49.33 30.83
CA LYS A 35 1.98 -49.61 32.06
C LYS A 35 2.09 -51.07 32.59
N SER A 36 1.97 -51.24 33.92
CA SER A 36 1.34 -52.40 34.63
C SER A 36 1.25 -52.11 36.15
N ARG A 37 0.08 -52.12 36.83
CA ARG A 37 -0.71 -53.26 37.41
C ARG A 37 0.01 -54.01 38.57
N THR A 38 -0.60 -54.40 39.70
CA THR A 38 -2.04 -54.59 40.09
C THR A 38 -2.27 -54.76 41.62
N ILE A 39 -3.48 -54.43 42.15
CA ILE A 39 -4.21 -55.00 43.34
C ILE A 39 -3.56 -54.76 44.75
N SER A 40 -4.24 -54.46 45.88
CA SER A 40 -5.63 -54.59 46.40
C SER A 40 -6.08 -53.31 47.18
N GLY A 41 -7.36 -52.93 47.35
CA GLY A 41 -8.39 -53.43 48.32
C GLY A 41 -8.46 -52.52 49.60
N SER A 42 -9.57 -52.25 50.31
CA SER A 42 -11.02 -52.54 50.18
C SER A 42 -11.86 -51.66 51.15
N ALA A 43 -13.21 -51.60 50.97
CA ALA A 43 -14.26 -50.99 51.85
C ALA A 43 -14.27 -49.44 52.01
N ALA A 44 -15.37 -48.75 52.33
CA ALA A 44 -16.77 -49.15 52.64
C ALA A 44 -17.83 -48.20 52.00
N ALA A 45 -19.14 -48.43 52.20
CA ALA A 45 -20.27 -47.83 51.45
C ALA A 45 -21.40 -47.24 52.35
N PRO A 46 -22.38 -46.46 51.81
CA PRO A 46 -23.39 -45.71 52.59
C PRO A 46 -24.77 -46.40 52.76
N ILE A 47 -25.65 -45.84 53.62
CA ILE A 47 -26.98 -46.37 54.04
C ILE A 47 -27.91 -45.18 54.43
N LEU A 48 -29.27 -45.24 54.46
CA LEU A 48 -30.27 -45.52 53.39
C LEU A 48 -31.72 -45.31 53.92
N ALA A 49 -32.57 -44.57 53.17
CA ALA A 49 -34.06 -44.52 53.28
C ALA A 49 -34.67 -43.93 54.60
N ALA A 50 -35.99 -43.65 54.74
CA ALA A 50 -37.16 -43.82 53.85
C ALA A 50 -38.33 -42.84 54.14
N ASP A 51 -39.14 -42.53 53.11
CA ASP A 51 -40.63 -42.38 53.01
C ASP A 51 -40.99 -41.37 51.88
N ARG A 52 -41.86 -41.64 50.88
CA ARG A 52 -43.30 -42.04 50.83
C ARG A 52 -44.23 -40.90 51.29
N VAL A 53 -45.29 -40.47 50.57
CA VAL A 53 -46.24 -41.08 49.60
C VAL A 53 -46.43 -40.10 48.40
N GLY A 54 -46.56 -40.43 47.10
CA GLY A 54 -47.67 -41.12 46.37
C GLY A 54 -48.81 -40.14 45.98
N GLY A 55 -49.44 -40.13 44.78
CA GLY A 55 -49.22 -40.86 43.52
C GLY A 55 -50.37 -40.62 42.49
N GLY A 56 -50.15 -40.94 41.19
CA GLY A 56 -51.16 -40.87 40.11
C GLY A 56 -51.37 -39.48 39.45
N GLY A 57 -51.99 -39.35 38.27
CA GLY A 57 -52.37 -40.38 37.29
C GLY A 57 -53.68 -40.06 36.51
N GLY A 58 -53.63 -40.00 35.17
CA GLY A 58 -54.81 -39.91 34.29
C GLY A 58 -55.38 -38.50 34.06
N GLY A 59 -56.43 -38.41 33.24
CA GLY A 59 -57.16 -37.15 32.95
C GLY A 59 -58.41 -37.37 32.09
N GLY A 60 -59.18 -36.31 31.84
CA GLY A 60 -60.24 -36.29 30.83
C GLY A 60 -61.62 -35.75 31.25
N VAL A 61 -61.96 -34.56 30.70
CA VAL A 61 -63.30 -34.09 30.23
C VAL A 61 -64.48 -33.92 31.24
N VAL A 62 -65.29 -32.87 31.01
CA VAL A 62 -66.55 -32.46 31.72
C VAL A 62 -66.31 -31.91 33.13
N GLY A 63 -66.90 -30.80 33.62
CA GLY A 63 -67.97 -29.88 33.14
C GLY A 63 -68.96 -29.62 34.30
N VAL A 64 -69.36 -28.40 34.70
CA VAL A 64 -70.23 -27.45 33.97
C VAL A 64 -70.41 -26.14 34.78
N ARG A 65 -70.36 -24.96 34.09
CA ARG A 65 -70.93 -23.63 34.43
C ARG A 65 -70.46 -22.86 35.70
N ASP A 66 -70.61 -21.53 35.81
CA ASP A 66 -71.44 -20.59 34.98
C ASP A 66 -70.78 -19.22 34.65
N SER A 67 -71.36 -18.52 33.65
CA SER A 67 -71.31 -17.05 33.29
C SER A 67 -69.99 -16.22 33.34
N ILE A 68 -69.67 -15.27 32.44
CA ILE A 68 -70.31 -14.71 31.21
C ILE A 68 -69.22 -14.13 30.24
N LEU A 69 -69.60 -13.86 28.97
CA LEU A 69 -68.78 -13.38 27.81
C LEU A 69 -68.19 -11.93 27.98
N VAL A 70 -67.32 -11.34 27.13
CA VAL A 70 -67.13 -11.35 25.63
C VAL A 70 -65.64 -11.11 25.22
N ARG A 71 -65.29 -11.30 23.94
CA ARG A 71 -63.91 -11.21 23.36
C ARG A 71 -63.87 -10.49 21.99
N ARG A 72 -62.83 -9.65 21.76
CA ARG A 72 -62.22 -9.20 20.45
C ARG A 72 -63.01 -8.33 19.42
N SER A 73 -62.53 -7.08 19.25
CA SER A 73 -62.08 -6.37 18.01
C SER A 73 -62.80 -6.48 16.63
N SER A 74 -63.25 -5.34 16.04
CA SER A 74 -62.77 -4.77 14.72
C SER A 74 -63.62 -3.62 14.10
N THR A 75 -62.95 -2.53 13.65
CA THR A 75 -63.21 -1.61 12.48
C THR A 75 -64.50 -0.76 12.24
N ALA A 76 -64.29 0.56 12.00
CA ALA A 76 -65.07 1.56 11.19
C ALA A 76 -66.46 2.06 11.71
N PRO A 77 -67.09 3.16 11.20
CA PRO A 77 -66.71 4.15 10.15
C PRO A 77 -66.86 5.68 10.56
N LEU A 78 -66.98 6.59 9.57
CA LEU A 78 -67.23 8.07 9.61
C LEU A 78 -68.62 8.42 8.99
N PRO A 79 -69.14 9.69 8.86
CA PRO A 79 -68.80 11.04 9.40
C PRO A 79 -70.05 11.63 10.19
N PRO A 80 -70.73 12.81 9.96
CA PRO A 80 -70.38 14.17 9.43
C PRO A 80 -70.63 15.46 10.31
N PRO A 81 -71.74 16.29 10.28
CA PRO A 81 -71.61 17.78 10.29
C PRO A 81 -72.66 18.58 11.15
N PRO A 82 -72.94 19.90 10.94
CA PRO A 82 -72.16 21.06 10.43
C PRO A 82 -71.92 22.11 11.58
N ALA A 83 -71.46 23.36 11.45
CA ALA A 83 -71.29 24.38 10.38
C ALA A 83 -70.25 25.44 10.90
N SER A 84 -69.79 26.54 10.27
CA SER A 84 -69.67 27.14 8.91
C SER A 84 -68.76 28.41 9.08
N ALA A 85 -68.52 29.40 8.20
CA ALA A 85 -68.99 29.79 6.86
C ALA A 85 -67.95 30.70 6.13
N ALA A 86 -68.17 30.93 4.82
CA ALA A 86 -67.86 32.10 3.95
C ALA A 86 -66.52 32.91 4.05
N GLY A 87 -65.82 33.21 2.94
CA GLY A 87 -66.05 32.79 1.54
C GLY A 87 -65.15 33.42 0.45
N ALA A 88 -64.98 32.66 -0.65
CA ALA A 88 -64.57 32.94 -2.04
C ALA A 88 -64.50 34.41 -2.59
N SER A 89 -63.76 34.76 -3.67
CA SER A 89 -62.74 34.08 -4.53
C SER A 89 -62.19 35.02 -5.65
N ALA A 90 -61.32 34.50 -6.54
CA ALA A 90 -61.00 34.94 -7.92
C ALA A 90 -59.81 35.91 -8.18
N ALA A 91 -59.30 35.83 -9.42
CA ALA A 91 -58.20 36.57 -10.07
C ALA A 91 -58.58 36.76 -11.58
N PRO A 92 -57.75 37.29 -12.53
CA PRO A 92 -56.40 37.88 -12.46
C PRO A 92 -56.23 39.21 -13.26
N ARG A 93 -55.03 39.85 -13.22
CA ARG A 93 -54.40 40.81 -14.20
C ARG A 93 -53.12 41.42 -13.58
N ARG A 94 -52.26 42.24 -14.23
CA ARG A 94 -51.52 42.19 -15.52
C ARG A 94 -50.67 43.49 -15.66
N LEU A 95 -49.33 43.40 -15.82
CA LEU A 95 -48.35 44.38 -16.39
C LEU A 95 -48.55 45.92 -16.28
N THR A 96 -47.59 46.62 -15.64
CA THR A 96 -46.83 47.86 -16.03
C THR A 96 -45.89 48.24 -14.86
N VAL A 97 -44.65 48.75 -14.94
CA VAL A 97 -43.78 49.42 -15.95
C VAL A 97 -44.02 50.92 -16.17
N ALA A 98 -43.23 51.76 -15.47
CA ALA A 98 -42.69 53.11 -15.77
C ALA A 98 -42.14 53.67 -14.43
N VAL A 99 -40.85 53.96 -14.22
CA VAL A 99 -39.93 54.97 -14.82
C VAL A 99 -40.19 56.39 -14.31
N ASP A 100 -39.23 56.94 -13.57
CA ASP A 100 -38.59 58.24 -13.88
C ASP A 100 -37.25 58.39 -13.12
N ASP A 101 -36.27 58.96 -13.82
CA ASP A 101 -34.88 59.34 -13.48
C ASP A 101 -34.68 60.73 -14.16
N PRO A 102 -33.58 61.52 -14.05
CA PRO A 102 -32.27 61.23 -13.47
C PRO A 102 -31.59 62.42 -12.72
N SER A 103 -30.26 62.30 -12.58
CA SER A 103 -29.22 63.36 -12.52
C SER A 103 -28.66 63.81 -11.16
N TYR A 104 -27.40 63.45 -10.89
CA TYR A 104 -26.25 64.29 -11.26
C TYR A 104 -24.99 63.42 -11.52
N ALA A 105 -23.92 63.99 -12.08
CA ALA A 105 -22.90 63.23 -12.82
C ALA A 105 -21.50 63.11 -12.15
N ALA A 106 -20.73 62.09 -12.58
CA ALA A 106 -19.28 61.99 -12.41
C ALA A 106 -18.51 62.91 -13.41
N PRO A 107 -17.19 63.12 -13.20
CA PRO A 107 -16.15 62.42 -14.00
C PRO A 107 -14.93 62.00 -13.13
N ASN A 108 -13.86 61.30 -13.55
CA ASN A 108 -13.45 60.46 -14.70
C ASN A 108 -12.20 59.66 -14.21
N GLY A 109 -11.78 58.52 -14.76
CA GLY A 109 -12.36 57.66 -15.80
C GLY A 109 -11.31 56.77 -16.50
N GLY A 110 -11.74 55.60 -16.99
CA GLY A 110 -11.06 54.86 -18.08
C GLY A 110 -10.26 53.59 -17.71
N VAL A 111 -10.10 52.62 -18.63
CA VAL A 111 -10.76 52.44 -19.94
C VAL A 111 -10.57 51.01 -20.50
N LEU A 112 -11.55 50.47 -21.25
CA LEU A 112 -11.48 49.28 -22.14
C LEU A 112 -11.15 47.89 -21.49
N ASP A 113 -11.40 46.73 -22.11
CA ASP A 113 -12.57 46.23 -22.88
C ASP A 113 -12.36 44.72 -23.18
N ARG A 114 -13.38 43.87 -22.94
CA ARG A 114 -14.11 43.07 -23.97
C ARG A 114 -13.43 41.90 -24.75
N ASP A 115 -14.13 40.80 -25.14
CA ASP A 115 -15.47 40.23 -24.78
C ASP A 115 -15.78 38.89 -25.53
N TRP A 116 -16.91 38.23 -25.20
CA TRP A 116 -17.70 37.21 -25.96
C TRP A 116 -17.08 35.86 -26.43
N CYS A 117 -17.84 34.75 -26.69
CA CYS A 117 -18.96 34.10 -25.97
C CYS A 117 -19.55 32.87 -26.71
N TYR A 118 -20.52 32.21 -26.05
CA TYR A 118 -21.65 31.38 -26.58
C TYR A 118 -21.39 29.89 -26.96
N PRO A 119 -22.45 29.02 -26.96
CA PRO A 119 -23.83 29.21 -26.47
C PRO A 119 -24.36 28.12 -25.50
N SER A 120 -25.31 28.52 -24.64
CA SER A 120 -26.28 27.63 -23.97
C SER A 120 -27.70 27.90 -24.51
N PHE A 121 -28.47 26.85 -24.82
CA PHE A 121 -29.81 26.98 -25.42
C PHE A 121 -30.82 25.97 -24.86
N LEU A 122 -32.08 26.43 -24.78
CA LEU A 122 -33.32 25.71 -24.42
C LEU A 122 -33.49 25.30 -22.94
N GLY A 123 -34.70 25.59 -22.42
CA GLY A 123 -35.10 25.41 -21.04
C GLY A 123 -36.06 24.21 -20.80
N PRO A 124 -36.78 24.19 -19.67
CA PRO A 124 -37.33 22.96 -19.12
C PRO A 124 -38.71 22.56 -19.67
N HIS A 125 -38.89 21.24 -19.86
CA HIS A 125 -40.20 20.60 -19.94
C HIS A 125 -40.33 19.53 -18.86
N ALA A 126 -41.43 19.57 -18.10
CA ALA A 126 -41.72 18.61 -17.04
C ALA A 126 -42.27 17.28 -17.58
N SER A 127 -41.82 16.16 -17.02
CA SER A 127 -42.39 14.83 -17.24
C SER A 127 -42.81 14.19 -15.91
N ARG A 128 -43.99 13.54 -15.89
CA ARG A 128 -44.55 12.88 -14.69
C ARG A 128 -43.86 11.54 -14.38
N PRO A 129 -43.80 11.12 -13.10
CA PRO A 129 -43.39 9.76 -12.74
C PRO A 129 -44.40 8.71 -13.22
N ARG A 130 -43.91 7.49 -13.48
CA ARG A 130 -44.72 6.27 -13.68
C ARG A 130 -44.26 5.16 -12.73
N PRO A 131 -45.17 4.28 -12.25
CA PRO A 131 -44.87 3.31 -11.20
C PRO A 131 -44.29 1.98 -11.73
N PRO A 132 -43.65 1.17 -10.87
CA PRO A 132 -43.14 -0.16 -11.22
C PRO A 132 -44.22 -1.24 -11.17
N ARG A 133 -44.31 -2.07 -12.22
CA ARG A 133 -45.05 -3.35 -12.35
C ARG A 133 -44.81 -3.91 -13.78
N GLN A 134 -44.81 -5.20 -14.09
CA GLN A 134 -44.88 -6.46 -13.30
C GLN A 134 -44.40 -7.60 -14.23
N GLN A 135 -43.69 -8.62 -13.74
CA GLN A 135 -43.51 -9.89 -14.47
C GLN A 135 -44.28 -10.99 -13.76
N GLN A 136 -45.16 -11.72 -14.47
CA GLN A 136 -45.94 -12.80 -13.85
C GLN A 136 -46.41 -13.88 -14.85
N GLN A 137 -45.59 -14.93 -14.98
CA GLN A 137 -45.91 -16.37 -15.08
C GLN A 137 -47.02 -16.94 -16.02
N THR A 138 -46.66 -18.06 -16.67
CA THR A 138 -47.50 -19.25 -17.03
C THR A 138 -48.52 -19.10 -18.19
N PRO A 139 -48.92 -20.18 -18.93
CA PRO A 139 -49.15 -21.56 -18.46
C PRO A 139 -48.63 -22.73 -19.32
N THR A 140 -49.09 -23.93 -18.95
CA THR A 140 -48.64 -25.29 -19.33
C THR A 140 -49.30 -25.88 -20.58
N SER A 141 -48.62 -26.88 -21.18
CA SER A 141 -49.28 -28.06 -21.73
C SER A 141 -48.44 -29.33 -21.50
N ALA A 142 -49.08 -30.49 -21.51
CA ALA A 142 -48.46 -31.81 -21.40
C ALA A 142 -49.33 -32.83 -22.14
N ASP A 143 -48.74 -33.91 -22.66
CA ASP A 143 -49.51 -35.07 -23.15
C ASP A 143 -48.71 -36.38 -23.04
N HIS A 144 -49.41 -37.52 -23.07
CA HIS A 144 -48.89 -38.84 -22.70
C HIS A 144 -48.64 -39.77 -23.90
N ARG A 145 -47.65 -40.66 -23.75
CA ARG A 145 -47.85 -42.12 -23.92
C ARG A 145 -46.71 -42.95 -23.31
N SER A 146 -46.95 -44.25 -23.14
CA SER A 146 -46.15 -45.17 -22.33
C SER A 146 -45.83 -46.48 -23.04
N THR A 147 -44.81 -47.21 -22.59
CA THR A 147 -44.78 -48.69 -22.56
C THR A 147 -43.67 -49.21 -21.61
N ASN A 148 -43.98 -50.28 -20.88
CA ASN A 148 -43.08 -51.08 -20.01
C ASN A 148 -42.57 -52.33 -20.81
N PRO A 149 -41.86 -53.34 -20.25
CA PRO A 149 -41.24 -53.55 -18.91
C PRO A 149 -39.69 -53.79 -19.02
N THR A 150 -38.87 -54.23 -18.05
CA THR A 150 -38.99 -55.36 -17.08
C THR A 150 -37.93 -55.33 -15.96
N VAL A 151 -38.19 -56.01 -14.83
CA VAL A 151 -37.37 -56.09 -13.59
C VAL A 151 -37.32 -57.55 -13.10
N PRO A 152 -36.17 -58.08 -12.61
CA PRO A 152 -36.08 -58.65 -11.25
C PRO A 152 -34.71 -58.43 -10.53
N PRO A 153 -34.59 -58.71 -9.19
CA PRO A 153 -33.95 -57.74 -8.27
C PRO A 153 -33.06 -58.35 -7.13
N ARG A 154 -32.92 -57.59 -6.01
CA ARG A 154 -32.47 -57.95 -4.62
C ARG A 154 -30.98 -57.74 -4.27
N VAL A 155 -30.58 -57.40 -3.03
CA VAL A 155 -31.28 -56.88 -1.81
C VAL A 155 -30.30 -56.06 -0.95
N ALA A 156 -30.83 -55.23 -0.03
CA ALA A 156 -30.09 -54.28 0.81
C ALA A 156 -29.38 -54.87 2.06
N ILE A 157 -28.56 -54.04 2.71
CA ILE A 157 -28.45 -53.85 4.19
C ILE A 157 -27.83 -52.45 4.46
N SER A 158 -27.91 -51.92 5.70
CA SER A 158 -27.91 -50.47 5.98
C SER A 158 -27.00 -50.01 7.14
N LYS A 159 -26.96 -48.67 7.32
CA LYS A 159 -26.40 -47.87 8.44
C LYS A 159 -24.87 -47.79 8.59
N ARG A 160 -24.40 -46.55 8.81
CA ARG A 160 -23.48 -46.23 9.94
C ARG A 160 -23.56 -44.76 10.33
N GLU A 161 -23.46 -44.52 11.63
CA GLU A 161 -23.18 -43.23 12.30
C GLU A 161 -22.37 -43.56 13.58
N GLU A 162 -21.87 -42.54 14.30
CA GLU A 162 -21.12 -42.61 15.58
C GLU A 162 -19.75 -43.34 15.63
N GLU A 163 -18.69 -42.52 15.63
CA GLU A 163 -17.66 -42.31 16.69
C GLU A 163 -17.02 -43.42 17.58
N LYS A 164 -15.81 -43.06 18.08
CA LYS A 164 -15.09 -43.54 19.29
C LYS A 164 -14.57 -45.01 19.26
N SER A 165 -13.32 -45.33 19.64
CA SER A 165 -12.39 -44.62 20.54
C SER A 165 -10.92 -45.12 20.47
N LEU A 166 -10.01 -44.23 20.90
CA LEU A 166 -8.73 -44.42 21.63
C LEU A 166 -7.63 -45.40 21.18
N ALA A 167 -6.40 -44.88 21.19
CA ALA A 167 -5.15 -45.54 20.85
C ALA A 167 -4.70 -46.62 21.85
N SER A 168 -3.81 -47.53 21.40
CA SER A 168 -3.05 -48.42 22.29
C SER A 168 -1.60 -48.69 21.86
N VAL A 169 -0.69 -48.43 22.81
CA VAL A 169 0.58 -49.12 23.10
C VAL A 169 1.67 -49.20 22.01
N VAL A 170 2.77 -48.48 22.29
CA VAL A 170 4.11 -48.67 21.70
C VAL A 170 4.68 -50.06 22.03
N LYS A 171 5.28 -50.73 21.03
CA LYS A 171 6.36 -51.72 21.23
C LYS A 171 7.43 -51.60 20.12
N ARG A 172 8.68 -51.90 20.47
CA ARG A 172 9.85 -51.90 19.57
C ARG A 172 9.74 -52.97 18.48
N PRO A 173 10.48 -52.80 17.38
CA PRO A 173 11.60 -53.74 17.15
C PRO A 173 12.95 -53.02 17.05
N ALA A 174 14.01 -53.82 17.03
CA ALA A 174 15.38 -53.38 16.74
C ALA A 174 16.08 -54.45 15.88
N LEU A 175 17.19 -54.05 15.25
CA LEU A 175 18.15 -54.84 14.47
C LEU A 175 17.76 -55.24 13.02
N LEU A 176 18.61 -54.77 12.10
CA LEU A 176 19.02 -55.36 10.81
C LEU A 176 17.90 -55.51 9.75
N GLN A 177 18.04 -54.94 8.55
CA GLN A 177 19.21 -55.10 7.67
C GLN A 177 19.49 -53.89 6.75
N GLU A 178 20.77 -53.72 6.42
CA GLU A 178 21.43 -52.94 5.34
C GLU A 178 20.72 -51.74 4.66
N ARG A 179 21.40 -50.57 4.71
CA ARG A 179 21.21 -49.49 3.73
C ARG A 179 21.66 -49.95 2.33
N ARG A 180 20.85 -49.67 1.30
CA ARG A 180 21.37 -49.31 -0.03
C ARG A 180 21.27 -47.78 -0.20
N PRO A 181 22.24 -47.13 -0.87
CA PRO A 181 22.20 -45.68 -1.06
C PRO A 181 21.09 -45.28 -2.04
N LEU A 182 20.51 -44.09 -1.81
CA LEU A 182 19.75 -43.37 -2.84
C LEU A 182 20.71 -43.01 -3.99
N PRO A 183 20.26 -43.10 -5.26
CA PRO A 183 21.03 -42.54 -6.37
C PRO A 183 21.13 -41.01 -6.22
N PRO A 184 22.23 -40.38 -6.68
CA PRO A 184 22.35 -38.93 -6.64
C PRO A 184 21.28 -38.25 -7.50
N PRO A 185 20.88 -37.00 -7.17
CA PRO A 185 19.96 -36.24 -8.01
C PRO A 185 20.57 -36.05 -9.41
N LEU A 186 19.75 -36.28 -10.44
CA LEU A 186 20.14 -36.01 -11.83
C LEU A 186 20.44 -34.51 -12.00
N PRO A 187 21.50 -34.13 -12.74
CA PRO A 187 21.79 -32.73 -13.00
C PRO A 187 20.65 -32.08 -13.80
N PRO A 188 20.39 -30.78 -13.62
CA PRO A 188 19.30 -30.09 -14.30
C PRO A 188 19.44 -30.21 -15.82
N SER A 189 18.33 -30.53 -16.49
CA SER A 189 18.31 -30.69 -17.95
C SER A 189 18.68 -29.38 -18.65
N ARG A 190 19.90 -29.33 -19.20
CA ARG A 190 20.35 -28.23 -20.06
C ARG A 190 19.29 -27.98 -21.13
N ALA A 191 18.85 -26.72 -21.25
CA ALA A 191 17.99 -26.29 -22.34
C ALA A 191 18.63 -26.67 -23.69
N PRO A 192 17.85 -27.11 -24.69
CA PRO A 192 18.39 -27.56 -25.97
C PRO A 192 19.07 -26.40 -26.68
N ARG A 193 20.41 -26.47 -26.81
CA ARG A 193 21.15 -25.58 -27.69
C ARG A 193 20.70 -25.85 -29.13
N PHE A 194 20.14 -24.84 -29.79
CA PHE A 194 19.88 -24.89 -31.22
C PHE A 194 21.20 -24.79 -31.98
N ASP A 195 21.75 -25.93 -32.38
CA ASP A 195 22.87 -25.97 -33.33
C ASP A 195 22.39 -25.51 -34.71
N LEU A 196 22.72 -24.26 -35.09
CA LEU A 196 22.44 -23.72 -36.43
C LEU A 196 23.32 -24.35 -37.54
N SER A 197 24.32 -25.16 -37.16
CA SER A 197 25.31 -25.77 -38.05
C SER A 197 24.76 -26.35 -39.37
N PRO A 198 23.68 -27.17 -39.40
CA PRO A 198 23.19 -27.76 -40.66
C PRO A 198 22.33 -26.78 -41.50
N TYR A 199 21.90 -25.65 -40.94
CA TYR A 199 21.03 -24.68 -41.61
C TYR A 199 21.79 -23.52 -42.26
N LEU A 200 22.99 -23.19 -41.75
CA LEU A 200 23.85 -22.14 -42.30
C LEU A 200 24.18 -22.33 -43.80
N PRO A 201 24.60 -23.52 -44.31
CA PRO A 201 24.86 -23.68 -45.75
C PRO A 201 23.58 -23.62 -46.59
N LEU A 202 22.42 -23.99 -46.05
CA LEU A 202 21.14 -23.89 -46.75
C LEU A 202 20.74 -22.42 -46.95
N LEU A 203 20.89 -21.60 -45.90
CA LEU A 203 20.63 -20.16 -45.96
C LEU A 203 21.58 -19.45 -46.94
N LEU A 204 22.87 -19.83 -46.96
CA LEU A 204 23.85 -19.32 -47.92
C LEU A 204 23.49 -19.69 -49.36
N VAL A 205 23.09 -20.93 -49.65
CA VAL A 205 22.68 -21.32 -51.01
C VAL A 205 21.41 -20.58 -51.45
N VAL A 206 20.43 -20.39 -50.56
CA VAL A 206 19.21 -19.61 -50.87
C VAL A 206 19.54 -18.14 -51.14
N THR A 207 20.34 -17.49 -50.29
CA THR A 207 20.71 -16.08 -50.48
C THR A 207 21.61 -15.85 -51.70
N PHE A 208 22.51 -16.79 -52.02
CA PHE A 208 23.35 -16.70 -53.22
C PHE A 208 22.53 -16.93 -54.51
N THR A 209 21.53 -17.81 -54.50
CA THR A 209 20.67 -18.05 -55.66
C THR A 209 19.63 -16.95 -55.89
N THR A 210 19.06 -16.34 -54.84
CA THR A 210 18.16 -15.19 -55.01
C THR A 210 18.91 -13.93 -55.44
N SER A 211 20.09 -13.65 -54.88
CA SER A 211 20.92 -12.51 -55.32
C SER A 211 21.44 -12.67 -56.75
N ALA A 212 21.89 -13.86 -57.15
CA ALA A 212 22.26 -14.12 -58.55
C ALA A 212 21.08 -13.94 -59.52
N LEU A 213 19.87 -14.35 -59.14
CA LEU A 213 18.67 -14.15 -59.95
C LEU A 213 18.29 -12.66 -60.05
N ALA A 214 18.39 -11.91 -58.95
CA ALA A 214 18.14 -10.48 -58.92
C ALA A 214 19.16 -9.70 -59.78
N ILE A 215 20.45 -10.04 -59.70
CA ILE A 215 21.51 -9.46 -60.54
C ILE A 215 21.27 -9.76 -62.02
N TRP A 216 20.87 -10.99 -62.37
CA TRP A 216 20.53 -11.33 -63.76
C TRP A 216 19.31 -10.57 -64.28
N GLN A 217 18.27 -10.39 -63.46
CA GLN A 217 17.12 -9.55 -63.80
C GLN A 217 17.52 -8.08 -63.96
N TRP A 218 18.36 -7.55 -63.07
CA TRP A 218 18.83 -6.16 -63.12
C TRP A 218 19.66 -5.88 -64.39
N ILE A 219 20.62 -6.75 -64.72
CA ILE A 219 21.38 -6.67 -65.99
C ILE A 219 20.44 -6.70 -67.21
N LYS A 220 19.40 -7.55 -67.17
CA LYS A 220 18.42 -7.66 -68.26
C LYS A 220 17.52 -6.42 -68.38
N VAL A 221 17.22 -5.72 -67.27
CA VAL A 221 16.50 -4.44 -67.29
C VAL A 221 17.39 -3.30 -67.79
N MET A 222 18.65 -3.23 -67.35
CA MET A 222 19.61 -2.23 -67.84
C MET A 222 19.80 -2.33 -69.37
N GLY A 223 20.01 -3.55 -69.89
CA GLY A 223 20.11 -3.80 -71.34
C GLY A 223 18.79 -3.67 -72.13
N LEU A 224 17.67 -3.39 -71.46
CA LEU A 224 16.41 -2.95 -72.07
C LEU A 224 16.25 -1.42 -72.02
N GLN A 225 16.64 -0.77 -70.92
CA GLN A 225 16.70 0.70 -70.85
C GLN A 225 17.67 1.28 -71.88
N GLU A 226 18.85 0.68 -72.03
CA GLU A 226 19.86 1.08 -73.03
C GLU A 226 19.31 1.02 -74.46
N LYS A 227 18.46 0.02 -74.76
CA LYS A 227 17.75 -0.10 -76.05
C LYS A 227 16.58 0.87 -76.22
N ILE A 228 15.93 1.29 -75.13
CA ILE A 228 14.88 2.31 -75.17
C ILE A 228 15.52 3.69 -75.42
N ILE A 229 16.64 4.00 -74.77
CA ILE A 229 17.43 5.23 -74.98
C ILE A 229 17.99 5.25 -76.42
N SER A 230 18.53 4.13 -76.89
CA SER A 230 18.94 3.97 -78.31
C SER A 230 17.79 4.15 -79.31
N CYS A 231 16.52 4.11 -78.89
CA CYS A 231 15.35 4.36 -79.73
C CYS A 231 14.76 5.78 -79.57
N SER A 232 15.10 6.52 -78.50
CA SER A 232 14.74 7.94 -78.40
C SER A 232 15.64 8.81 -79.26
N ASP A 233 16.94 8.54 -79.26
CA ASP A 233 17.94 9.41 -79.89
C ASP A 233 17.92 9.34 -81.43
N VAL A 234 17.27 8.33 -82.01
CA VAL A 234 17.08 8.17 -83.46
C VAL A 234 15.87 8.96 -84.00
N ASN A 235 14.93 9.37 -83.13
CA ASN A 235 13.72 10.11 -83.52
C ASN A 235 13.83 11.64 -83.43
N ALA A 236 15.04 12.17 -83.18
CA ALA A 236 15.33 13.61 -83.14
C ALA A 236 16.07 14.10 -84.42
N GLY A 237 15.83 13.46 -85.57
CA GLY A 237 16.60 13.63 -86.81
C GLY A 237 15.79 13.99 -88.05
N ASP A 238 15.58 15.30 -88.26
CA ASP A 238 15.06 15.95 -89.48
C ASP A 238 13.60 15.66 -89.89
N ARG A 239 13.06 16.50 -90.78
CA ARG A 239 11.62 16.80 -90.89
C ARG A 239 11.27 17.42 -92.24
N LYS A 240 10.85 16.62 -93.25
CA LYS A 240 10.13 17.16 -94.44
C LYS A 240 9.46 16.13 -95.37
N ASP A 241 8.54 16.66 -96.16
CA ASP A 241 8.09 16.27 -97.51
C ASP A 241 7.28 14.96 -97.74
N THR A 242 5.96 15.15 -97.67
CA THR A 242 4.93 14.79 -98.68
C THR A 242 4.79 13.37 -99.29
N GLU A 243 3.60 12.82 -99.02
CA GLU A 243 2.64 12.23 -99.99
C GLU A 243 2.83 10.84 -100.67
N LYS A 244 1.68 10.13 -100.70
CA LYS A 244 1.13 9.24 -101.74
C LYS A 244 1.60 7.75 -101.89
N VAL A 245 0.61 6.88 -101.60
CA VAL A 245 0.02 5.86 -102.52
C VAL A 245 0.61 4.42 -102.57
N SER A 246 -0.18 3.52 -101.96
CA SER A 246 -0.53 2.10 -102.32
C SER A 246 0.49 1.03 -102.73
N TRP A 247 0.44 -0.09 -101.98
CA TRP A 247 0.26 -1.49 -102.41
C TRP A 247 0.81 -1.97 -103.79
N ILE A 248 1.62 -3.05 -103.80
CA ILE A 248 1.21 -4.44 -104.18
C ILE A 248 2.39 -5.46 -104.13
N ASP A 249 2.07 -6.68 -103.66
CA ASP A 249 2.71 -8.02 -103.75
C ASP A 249 4.22 -8.33 -103.56
N ARG A 250 4.40 -9.61 -103.17
CA ARG A 250 5.42 -10.63 -103.52
C ARG A 250 6.59 -10.28 -104.46
N ASP A 251 7.76 -10.94 -104.36
CA ASP A 251 7.87 -12.40 -104.18
C ASP A 251 9.14 -12.93 -103.44
N HIS A 252 9.24 -14.27 -103.35
CA HIS A 252 10.17 -15.04 -102.51
C HIS A 252 11.70 -14.83 -102.75
N GLY A 253 12.47 -14.81 -101.65
CA GLY A 253 13.93 -15.00 -101.61
C GLY A 253 14.38 -15.53 -100.23
N SER A 254 15.18 -16.61 -100.19
CA SER A 254 15.33 -17.45 -98.98
C SER A 254 16.68 -17.36 -98.25
N ALA A 255 16.63 -17.07 -96.94
CA ALA A 255 17.64 -17.43 -95.94
C ALA A 255 16.93 -17.56 -94.57
N SER A 256 16.58 -18.75 -94.05
CA SER A 256 17.38 -19.97 -93.82
C SER A 256 18.47 -19.82 -92.74
N ILE A 257 18.02 -19.70 -91.48
CA ILE A 257 18.75 -20.21 -90.32
C ILE A 257 17.75 -21.00 -89.45
N ASN A 258 17.90 -22.32 -89.39
CA ASN A 258 17.15 -23.17 -88.45
C ASN A 258 18.00 -24.38 -88.03
N SER A 259 18.45 -24.38 -86.78
CA SER A 259 18.79 -25.54 -85.92
C SER A 259 19.53 -25.02 -84.68
N GLY A 260 19.37 -25.59 -83.49
CA GLY A 260 18.40 -26.62 -83.07
C GLY A 260 18.68 -27.06 -81.62
N ASN A 261 17.63 -27.49 -80.89
CA ASN A 261 17.66 -27.84 -79.46
C ASN A 261 17.97 -26.63 -78.53
N TRP A 262 17.60 -26.61 -77.24
CA TRP A 262 17.22 -27.70 -76.34
C TRP A 262 15.86 -27.50 -75.67
N ASN A 263 15.12 -28.59 -75.46
CA ASN A 263 13.99 -28.63 -74.54
C ASN A 263 14.50 -28.72 -73.08
N LEU A 264 14.59 -27.58 -72.39
CA LEU A 264 14.52 -27.54 -70.92
C LEU A 264 13.34 -26.67 -70.49
N ALA A 265 12.53 -27.20 -69.57
CA ALA A 265 11.47 -26.43 -68.93
C ALA A 265 12.08 -25.30 -68.07
N PRO A 266 11.42 -24.12 -67.94
CA PRO A 266 11.93 -23.05 -67.11
C PRO A 266 12.01 -23.50 -65.63
N PRO A 267 13.06 -23.11 -64.87
CA PRO A 267 13.29 -23.64 -63.53
C PRO A 267 12.16 -23.35 -62.51
N SER A 268 11.27 -22.41 -62.82
CA SER A 268 10.04 -22.15 -62.05
C SER A 268 9.08 -23.34 -61.98
N THR A 269 8.93 -24.15 -63.04
CA THR A 269 8.02 -25.30 -63.04
C THR A 269 8.62 -26.51 -62.30
N ILE A 270 9.95 -26.66 -62.35
CA ILE A 270 10.68 -27.68 -61.58
C ILE A 270 10.53 -27.40 -60.07
N PHE A 271 10.60 -26.14 -59.66
CA PHE A 271 10.39 -25.75 -58.26
C PHE A 271 8.96 -26.05 -57.78
N ALA A 272 7.96 -25.77 -58.61
CA ALA A 272 6.55 -26.08 -58.33
C ALA A 272 6.26 -27.58 -58.19
N LEU A 273 6.97 -28.45 -58.91
CA LEU A 273 6.87 -29.91 -58.77
C LEU A 273 7.73 -30.47 -57.62
N ALA A 274 8.82 -29.80 -57.25
CA ALA A 274 9.67 -30.20 -56.13
C ALA A 274 8.97 -30.03 -54.77
N VAL A 275 8.24 -28.92 -54.55
CA VAL A 275 7.61 -28.64 -53.24
C VAL A 275 6.62 -29.75 -52.79
N PRO A 276 5.68 -30.24 -53.64
CA PRO A 276 4.84 -31.38 -53.28
C PRO A 276 5.62 -32.66 -52.95
N LEU A 277 6.69 -32.97 -53.72
CA LEU A 277 7.53 -34.15 -53.49
C LEU A 277 8.31 -34.06 -52.18
N PHE A 278 8.82 -32.87 -51.83
CA PHE A 278 9.47 -32.64 -50.53
C PHE A 278 8.46 -32.68 -49.37
N LEU A 279 7.24 -32.13 -49.53
CA LEU A 279 6.17 -32.29 -48.54
C LEU A 279 5.83 -33.77 -48.33
N PHE A 280 5.67 -34.55 -49.41
CA PHE A 280 5.35 -35.98 -49.33
C PHE A 280 6.48 -36.77 -48.66
N LYS A 281 7.75 -36.44 -48.94
CA LYS A 281 8.92 -37.07 -48.31
C LYS A 281 9.07 -36.69 -46.83
N TYR A 282 8.70 -35.47 -46.45
CA TYR A 282 8.64 -35.01 -45.06
C TYR A 282 7.49 -35.69 -44.28
N ILE A 283 6.32 -35.84 -44.91
CA ILE A 283 5.18 -36.61 -44.36
C ILE A 283 5.54 -38.09 -44.20
N ASP A 284 6.27 -38.70 -45.15
CA ASP A 284 6.73 -40.10 -44.99
C ASP A 284 7.81 -40.23 -43.90
N GLN A 285 8.67 -39.22 -43.68
CA GLN A 285 9.57 -39.19 -42.52
C GLN A 285 8.81 -39.04 -41.20
N LEU A 286 7.77 -38.22 -41.13
CA LEU A 286 6.88 -38.10 -39.96
C LEU A 286 6.16 -39.43 -39.68
N ARG A 287 5.64 -40.09 -40.72
CA ARG A 287 5.03 -41.42 -40.65
C ARG A 287 6.02 -42.50 -40.17
N ARG A 288 7.26 -42.50 -40.68
CA ARG A 288 8.33 -43.41 -40.20
C ARG A 288 8.74 -43.13 -38.75
N ARG A 289 8.71 -41.87 -38.31
CA ARG A 289 8.89 -41.52 -36.88
C ARG A 289 7.71 -42.01 -36.04
N GLN A 290 6.46 -41.96 -36.53
CA GLN A 290 5.32 -42.57 -35.85
C GLN A 290 5.43 -44.10 -35.75
N THR A 291 5.77 -44.81 -36.84
CA THR A 291 5.90 -46.27 -36.79
C THR A 291 7.02 -46.74 -35.85
N ASN A 292 8.11 -45.97 -35.75
CA ASN A 292 9.19 -46.27 -34.80
C ASN A 292 8.78 -45.90 -33.35
N SER A 293 7.97 -44.86 -33.15
CA SER A 293 7.40 -44.51 -31.85
C SER A 293 6.36 -45.52 -31.35
N MET A 294 5.60 -46.15 -32.25
CA MET A 294 4.58 -47.15 -31.91
C MET A 294 5.13 -48.46 -31.33
N ARG A 295 6.45 -48.68 -31.39
CA ARG A 295 7.09 -49.88 -30.80
C ARG A 295 7.60 -49.69 -29.37
N ALA A 296 7.37 -48.52 -28.76
CA ALA A 296 7.99 -48.13 -27.49
C ALA A 296 7.04 -47.61 -26.40
N ARG A 297 5.72 -47.53 -26.65
CA ARG A 297 4.72 -47.14 -25.64
C ARG A 297 3.41 -47.91 -25.81
N SER A 298 3.13 -48.81 -24.89
CA SER A 298 1.89 -49.62 -24.85
C SER A 298 1.18 -49.44 -23.51
N SER A 299 0.93 -48.19 -23.09
CA SER A 299 0.21 -47.85 -21.85
C SER A 299 -0.19 -46.36 -21.76
N GLU A 300 -0.71 -45.76 -22.83
CA GLU A 300 -1.35 -44.43 -22.80
C GLU A 300 -2.73 -44.54 -23.46
N GLU A 301 -3.76 -43.97 -22.83
CA GLU A 301 -5.15 -44.01 -23.31
C GLU A 301 -5.26 -43.25 -24.66
N GLU A 302 -5.81 -43.89 -25.70
CA GLU A 302 -5.79 -43.32 -27.06
C GLU A 302 -6.79 -42.16 -27.23
N VAL A 303 -6.40 -40.98 -26.76
CA VAL A 303 -7.12 -39.72 -26.98
C VAL A 303 -7.31 -39.51 -28.48
N PRO A 304 -8.55 -39.47 -28.99
CA PRO A 304 -8.82 -39.50 -30.43
C PRO A 304 -8.18 -38.31 -31.15
N LEU A 305 -7.63 -38.55 -32.34
CA LEU A 305 -6.79 -37.60 -33.07
C LEU A 305 -7.41 -36.19 -33.19
N LYS A 306 -8.73 -36.09 -33.35
CA LYS A 306 -9.46 -34.80 -33.35
C LYS A 306 -9.22 -33.99 -32.06
N LYS A 307 -9.31 -34.60 -30.87
CA LYS A 307 -9.01 -33.96 -29.58
C LYS A 307 -7.53 -33.57 -29.47
N ARG A 308 -6.63 -34.44 -29.94
CA ARG A 308 -5.17 -34.18 -29.89
C ARG A 308 -4.71 -33.07 -30.85
N ILE A 309 -5.40 -32.90 -31.97
CA ILE A 309 -5.19 -31.77 -32.90
C ILE A 309 -5.80 -30.49 -32.33
N ALA A 310 -7.06 -30.53 -31.85
CA ALA A 310 -7.71 -29.39 -31.20
C ALA A 310 -6.84 -28.85 -30.05
N TYR A 311 -6.47 -29.68 -29.08
CA TYR A 311 -5.60 -29.29 -27.96
C TYR A 311 -4.27 -28.66 -28.41
N LYS A 312 -3.64 -29.16 -29.48
CA LYS A 312 -2.41 -28.54 -30.03
C LYS A 312 -2.65 -27.17 -30.67
N VAL A 313 -3.81 -26.99 -31.31
CA VAL A 313 -4.25 -25.71 -31.88
C VAL A 313 -4.62 -24.72 -30.77
N ASP A 314 -5.31 -25.18 -29.73
CA ASP A 314 -5.69 -24.39 -28.55
C ASP A 314 -4.44 -23.92 -27.78
N VAL A 315 -3.45 -24.80 -27.57
CA VAL A 315 -2.16 -24.46 -26.96
C VAL A 315 -1.35 -23.50 -27.86
N PHE A 316 -1.44 -23.61 -29.17
CA PHE A 316 -0.79 -22.67 -30.09
C PHE A 316 -1.42 -21.27 -30.03
N PHE A 317 -2.75 -21.19 -30.03
CA PHE A 317 -3.50 -19.92 -29.95
C PHE A 317 -3.45 -19.24 -28.56
N SER A 318 -3.30 -20.00 -27.48
CA SER A 318 -3.14 -19.45 -26.13
C SER A 318 -1.70 -19.08 -25.79
N GLY A 319 -0.71 -19.83 -26.29
CA GLY A 319 0.71 -19.60 -25.97
C GLY A 319 1.38 -18.44 -26.71
N HIS A 320 0.80 -17.92 -27.80
CA HIS A 320 1.40 -16.85 -28.60
C HIS A 320 0.33 -15.82 -29.04
N PRO A 321 0.42 -14.53 -28.66
CA PRO A 321 -0.60 -13.54 -29.04
C PRO A 321 -0.69 -13.36 -30.57
N TYR A 322 0.45 -13.45 -31.27
CA TYR A 322 0.52 -13.36 -32.73
C TYR A 322 -0.14 -14.55 -33.47
N ALA A 323 -0.48 -15.66 -32.80
CA ALA A 323 -1.07 -16.82 -33.44
C ALA A 323 -2.43 -16.51 -34.09
N LYS A 324 -3.25 -15.65 -33.45
CA LYS A 324 -4.53 -15.18 -34.00
C LYS A 324 -4.32 -14.45 -35.34
N LEU A 325 -3.38 -13.51 -35.37
CA LEU A 325 -3.03 -12.74 -36.57
C LEU A 325 -2.45 -13.65 -37.67
N LEU A 326 -1.57 -14.59 -37.31
CA LEU A 326 -0.94 -15.52 -38.26
C LEU A 326 -1.97 -16.48 -38.88
N ALA A 327 -2.93 -16.97 -38.10
CA ALA A 327 -4.01 -17.80 -38.62
C ALA A 327 -4.95 -17.02 -39.55
N LEU A 328 -5.22 -15.74 -39.25
CA LEU A 328 -6.01 -14.88 -40.13
C LEU A 328 -5.27 -14.55 -41.43
N LEU A 329 -3.95 -14.32 -41.38
CA LEU A 329 -3.09 -14.20 -42.56
C LEU A 329 -3.08 -15.50 -43.40
N LEU A 330 -3.02 -16.66 -42.76
CA LEU A 330 -3.14 -17.94 -43.47
C LEU A 330 -4.52 -18.06 -44.16
N ALA A 331 -5.58 -17.60 -43.50
CA ALA A 331 -6.93 -17.59 -44.06
C ALA A 331 -7.07 -16.63 -45.26
N THR A 332 -6.48 -15.43 -45.23
CA THR A 332 -6.46 -14.55 -46.43
C THR A 332 -5.76 -15.23 -47.59
N ILE A 333 -4.57 -15.81 -47.37
CA ILE A 333 -3.78 -16.47 -48.42
C ILE A 333 -4.55 -17.66 -49.01
N ILE A 334 -5.23 -18.45 -48.19
CA ILE A 334 -6.08 -19.56 -48.65
C ILE A 334 -7.29 -19.03 -49.44
N LEU A 335 -7.92 -17.94 -49.01
CA LEU A 335 -9.06 -17.33 -49.72
C LEU A 335 -8.64 -16.75 -51.08
N ILE A 336 -7.51 -16.06 -51.16
CA ILE A 336 -6.97 -15.48 -52.40
C ILE A 336 -6.54 -16.60 -53.37
N ALA A 337 -5.87 -17.65 -52.87
CA ALA A 337 -5.45 -18.77 -53.70
C ALA A 337 -6.64 -19.58 -54.24
N SER A 338 -7.62 -19.90 -53.37
CA SER A 338 -8.81 -20.67 -53.77
C SER A 338 -9.75 -19.86 -54.66
N GLY A 339 -9.94 -18.57 -54.36
CA GLY A 339 -10.66 -17.62 -55.20
C GLY A 339 -10.01 -17.41 -56.58
N GLY A 340 -8.69 -17.22 -56.62
CA GLY A 340 -7.94 -17.08 -57.89
C GLY A 340 -8.03 -18.31 -58.78
N ILE A 341 -7.97 -19.51 -58.20
CA ILE A 341 -8.18 -20.78 -58.92
C ILE A 341 -9.62 -20.88 -59.44
N ALA A 342 -10.63 -20.49 -58.65
CA ALA A 342 -12.02 -20.51 -59.07
C ALA A 342 -12.30 -19.48 -60.19
N LEU A 343 -11.74 -18.27 -60.11
CA LEU A 343 -11.83 -17.26 -61.17
C LEU A 343 -11.13 -17.72 -62.44
N TYR A 344 -9.96 -18.35 -62.34
CA TYR A 344 -9.24 -18.89 -63.50
C TYR A 344 -10.07 -19.93 -64.27
N VAL A 345 -10.69 -20.89 -63.55
CA VAL A 345 -11.54 -21.94 -64.14
C VAL A 345 -12.81 -21.38 -64.80
N VAL A 346 -13.34 -20.26 -64.31
CA VAL A 346 -14.66 -19.74 -64.69
C VAL A 346 -14.61 -18.54 -65.64
N SER A 347 -13.54 -17.75 -65.60
CA SER A 347 -13.35 -16.56 -66.46
C SER A 347 -12.41 -16.81 -67.64
N GLY A 348 -11.53 -17.82 -67.58
CA GLY A 348 -10.56 -18.12 -68.64
C GLY A 348 -9.44 -17.10 -68.84
N SER A 349 -9.28 -16.15 -67.91
CA SER A 349 -8.21 -15.16 -67.87
C SER A 349 -6.85 -15.75 -67.49
N GLY A 350 -5.78 -14.95 -67.51
CA GLY A 350 -4.46 -15.44 -67.10
C GLY A 350 -4.44 -15.86 -65.62
N PHE A 351 -3.76 -16.96 -65.25
CA PHE A 351 -3.73 -17.43 -63.86
C PHE A 351 -3.27 -16.36 -62.85
N LEU A 352 -2.26 -15.55 -63.21
CA LEU A 352 -1.77 -14.44 -62.38
C LEU A 352 -2.77 -13.28 -62.28
N GLU A 353 -3.53 -13.04 -63.35
CA GLU A 353 -4.57 -12.01 -63.45
C GLU A 353 -5.81 -12.41 -62.64
N ALA A 354 -6.22 -13.68 -62.68
CA ALA A 354 -7.27 -14.24 -61.83
C ALA A 354 -6.90 -14.21 -60.34
N LEU A 355 -5.62 -14.47 -60.00
CA LEU A 355 -5.13 -14.35 -58.62
C LEU A 355 -5.07 -12.89 -58.16
N TRP A 356 -4.66 -11.96 -59.03
CA TRP A 356 -4.70 -10.52 -58.76
C TRP A 356 -6.13 -10.02 -58.54
N LEU A 357 -7.09 -10.40 -59.39
CA LEU A 357 -8.51 -10.11 -59.21
C LEU A 357 -9.05 -10.69 -57.90
N SER A 358 -8.66 -11.92 -57.54
CA SER A 358 -9.04 -12.49 -56.24
C SER A 358 -8.45 -11.75 -55.05
N TRP A 359 -7.31 -11.08 -55.20
CA TRP A 359 -6.77 -10.17 -54.17
C TRP A 359 -7.56 -8.86 -54.12
N THR A 360 -7.87 -8.22 -55.26
CA THR A 360 -8.65 -6.97 -55.26
C THR A 360 -10.04 -7.15 -54.66
N PHE A 361 -10.71 -8.30 -54.88
CA PHE A 361 -11.99 -8.61 -54.26
C PHE A 361 -11.93 -8.89 -52.74
N VAL A 362 -10.76 -9.27 -52.21
CA VAL A 362 -10.52 -9.46 -50.77
C VAL A 362 -10.12 -8.16 -50.08
N ALA A 363 -9.33 -7.33 -50.75
CA ALA A 363 -8.87 -6.04 -50.24
C ALA A 363 -9.94 -4.94 -50.31
N ASP A 364 -10.74 -4.92 -51.38
CA ASP A 364 -11.90 -4.05 -51.53
C ASP A 364 -13.06 -4.80 -52.21
N SER A 365 -14.08 -5.09 -51.41
CA SER A 365 -15.29 -5.80 -51.81
C SER A 365 -16.17 -5.03 -52.80
N GLY A 366 -15.90 -3.77 -53.14
CA GLY A 366 -16.60 -3.05 -54.22
C GLY A 366 -16.32 -3.62 -55.61
N ASN A 367 -15.09 -4.09 -55.85
CA ASN A 367 -14.58 -4.47 -57.18
C ASN A 367 -15.30 -5.67 -57.84
N HIS A 368 -16.14 -6.41 -57.12
CA HIS A 368 -16.90 -7.53 -57.70
C HIS A 368 -18.00 -7.07 -58.68
N ALA A 369 -18.43 -5.81 -58.59
CA ALA A 369 -19.53 -5.25 -59.38
C ALA A 369 -19.25 -5.23 -60.90
N ASP A 370 -17.99 -4.98 -61.28
CA ASP A 370 -17.56 -4.87 -62.69
C ASP A 370 -17.47 -6.21 -63.43
N GLN A 371 -17.70 -7.34 -62.73
CA GLN A 371 -17.61 -8.66 -63.33
C GLN A 371 -18.78 -8.95 -64.28
N VAL A 372 -18.46 -9.51 -65.45
CA VAL A 372 -19.42 -9.84 -66.51
C VAL A 372 -19.60 -11.37 -66.60
N GLY A 373 -20.85 -11.81 -66.76
CA GLY A 373 -21.21 -13.24 -66.82
C GLY A 373 -21.60 -13.82 -65.45
N LEU A 374 -22.47 -14.84 -65.47
CA LEU A 374 -23.04 -15.43 -64.24
C LEU A 374 -21.99 -16.15 -63.38
N GLY A 375 -21.09 -16.91 -64.01
CA GLY A 375 -20.03 -17.64 -63.32
C GLY A 375 -19.07 -16.71 -62.55
N PRO A 376 -18.40 -15.75 -63.23
CA PRO A 376 -17.47 -14.83 -62.58
C PRO A 376 -18.12 -14.04 -61.44
N ARG A 377 -19.39 -13.62 -61.59
CA ARG A 377 -20.17 -12.94 -60.54
C ARG A 377 -20.40 -13.79 -59.29
N ILE A 378 -20.75 -15.07 -59.44
CA ILE A 378 -20.96 -15.95 -58.27
C ILE A 378 -19.64 -16.13 -57.51
N VAL A 379 -18.52 -16.28 -58.24
CA VAL A 379 -17.19 -16.43 -57.63
C VAL A 379 -16.73 -15.12 -56.99
N SER A 380 -16.85 -13.97 -57.66
CA SER A 380 -16.41 -12.67 -57.12
C SER A 380 -17.21 -12.24 -55.89
N VAL A 381 -18.54 -12.43 -55.88
CA VAL A 381 -19.38 -12.22 -54.69
C VAL A 381 -18.98 -13.14 -53.53
N SER A 382 -18.65 -14.41 -53.82
CA SER A 382 -18.20 -15.36 -52.79
C SER A 382 -16.86 -14.94 -52.18
N ILE A 383 -15.91 -14.51 -53.01
CA ILE A 383 -14.60 -14.00 -52.56
C ILE A 383 -14.77 -12.71 -51.75
N SER A 384 -15.58 -11.75 -52.21
CA SER A 384 -15.84 -10.49 -51.50
C SER A 384 -16.57 -10.70 -50.17
N SER A 385 -17.49 -11.67 -50.08
CA SER A 385 -18.14 -12.05 -48.82
C SER A 385 -17.12 -12.60 -47.81
N GLY A 386 -16.22 -13.48 -48.25
CA GLY A 386 -15.09 -13.94 -47.43
C GLY A 386 -14.12 -12.81 -47.06
N GLY A 387 -13.83 -11.91 -47.99
CA GLY A 387 -12.97 -10.75 -47.80
C GLY A 387 -13.49 -9.81 -46.71
N MET A 388 -14.77 -9.42 -46.79
CA MET A 388 -15.43 -8.59 -45.77
C MET A 388 -15.38 -9.25 -44.38
N LEU A 389 -15.60 -10.57 -44.27
CA LEU A 389 -15.55 -11.28 -42.99
C LEU A 389 -14.13 -11.31 -42.41
N VAL A 390 -13.11 -11.51 -43.24
CA VAL A 390 -11.70 -11.52 -42.81
C VAL A 390 -11.22 -10.09 -42.49
N PHE A 391 -11.66 -9.08 -43.22
CA PHE A 391 -11.35 -7.67 -42.93
C PHE A 391 -12.02 -7.20 -41.63
N ALA A 392 -13.29 -7.54 -41.40
CA ALA A 392 -14.00 -7.22 -40.16
C ALA A 392 -13.37 -7.90 -38.93
N THR A 393 -12.95 -9.16 -39.06
CA THR A 393 -12.24 -9.87 -37.96
C THR A 393 -10.81 -9.37 -37.76
N MET A 394 -10.13 -8.90 -38.81
CA MET A 394 -8.84 -8.22 -38.69
C MET A 394 -8.99 -6.89 -37.93
N LEU A 395 -9.97 -6.07 -38.32
CA LEU A 395 -10.25 -4.78 -37.66
C LEU A 395 -10.61 -4.97 -36.19
N GLY A 396 -11.42 -5.98 -35.87
CA GLY A 396 -11.71 -6.39 -34.49
C GLY A 396 -10.45 -6.74 -33.71
N LEU A 397 -9.64 -7.70 -34.17
CA LEU A 397 -8.42 -8.12 -33.48
C LEU A 397 -7.37 -7.00 -33.32
N VAL A 398 -7.28 -6.07 -34.28
CA VAL A 398 -6.39 -4.90 -34.19
C VAL A 398 -6.95 -3.89 -33.18
N SER A 399 -8.25 -3.63 -33.18
CA SER A 399 -8.92 -2.76 -32.21
C SER A 399 -8.79 -3.32 -30.78
N ASP A 400 -8.99 -4.62 -30.60
CA ASP A 400 -8.83 -5.33 -29.32
C ASP A 400 -7.40 -5.23 -28.81
N ALA A 401 -6.40 -5.48 -29.67
CA ALA A 401 -4.98 -5.41 -29.27
C ALA A 401 -4.50 -3.99 -28.96
N ILE A 402 -5.02 -2.97 -29.65
CA ILE A 402 -4.77 -1.56 -29.31
C ILE A 402 -5.45 -1.21 -27.98
N SER A 403 -6.70 -1.65 -27.78
CA SER A 403 -7.47 -1.39 -26.54
C SER A 403 -6.81 -2.06 -25.33
N GLU A 404 -6.40 -3.32 -25.45
CA GLU A 404 -5.63 -4.04 -24.41
C GLU A 404 -4.32 -3.30 -24.09
N LYS A 405 -3.64 -2.74 -25.09
CA LYS A 405 -2.41 -1.99 -24.86
C LYS A 405 -2.67 -0.65 -24.16
N VAL A 406 -3.71 0.09 -24.55
CA VAL A 406 -4.15 1.33 -23.88
C VAL A 406 -4.58 1.06 -22.44
N ASP A 407 -5.39 0.03 -22.20
CA ASP A 407 -5.80 -0.38 -20.86
C ASP A 407 -4.61 -0.89 -20.01
N SER A 408 -3.57 -1.47 -20.63
CA SER A 408 -2.32 -1.80 -19.92
C SER A 408 -1.58 -0.57 -19.39
N TRP A 409 -1.66 0.57 -20.10
CA TRP A 409 -1.10 1.85 -19.64
C TRP A 409 -1.97 2.51 -18.58
N ARG A 410 -3.29 2.52 -18.77
CA ARG A 410 -4.26 3.04 -17.79
C ARG A 410 -4.11 2.36 -16.43
N LYS A 411 -4.09 1.02 -16.42
CA LYS A 411 -3.90 0.18 -15.22
C LYS A 411 -2.45 0.13 -14.70
N GLY A 412 -1.58 1.02 -15.14
CA GLY A 412 -0.24 1.19 -14.56
C GLY A 412 0.69 -0.01 -14.71
N LYS A 413 0.58 -0.79 -15.80
CA LYS A 413 1.46 -1.94 -16.05
C LYS A 413 2.80 -1.57 -16.70
N SER A 414 3.11 -0.27 -16.78
CA SER A 414 4.40 0.26 -17.24
C SER A 414 5.40 0.38 -16.10
N GLU A 415 6.65 0.00 -16.37
CA GLU A 415 7.76 0.16 -15.44
C GLU A 415 8.02 1.65 -15.14
N VAL A 416 8.44 1.94 -13.90
CA VAL A 416 8.90 3.25 -13.43
C VAL A 416 10.40 3.34 -13.71
N ILE A 417 10.82 4.40 -14.40
CA ILE A 417 12.22 4.56 -14.87
C ILE A 417 13.10 5.24 -13.80
N GLU A 418 12.45 5.97 -12.89
CA GLU A 418 13.01 6.83 -11.84
C GLU A 418 14.07 6.18 -10.94
N ILE A 419 14.84 7.06 -10.28
CA ILE A 419 16.06 6.78 -9.50
C ILE A 419 16.07 7.75 -8.31
N ASN A 420 16.53 7.32 -7.13
CA ASN A 420 16.50 8.11 -5.87
C ASN A 420 15.08 8.51 -5.39
N HIS A 421 14.02 7.94 -5.99
CA HIS A 421 12.65 8.09 -5.51
C HIS A 421 12.46 7.39 -4.16
N ILE A 422 11.45 7.80 -3.41
CA ILE A 422 10.93 7.03 -2.28
C ILE A 422 9.88 6.05 -2.82
N LEU A 423 9.89 4.82 -2.32
CA LEU A 423 8.93 3.79 -2.70
C LEU A 423 8.06 3.40 -1.50
N ILE A 424 6.78 3.75 -1.55
CA ILE A 424 5.78 3.33 -0.57
C ILE A 424 5.14 2.02 -1.05
N LEU A 425 5.13 1.02 -0.17
CA LEU A 425 4.54 -0.30 -0.37
C LEU A 425 3.35 -0.49 0.57
N GLY A 426 2.16 -0.64 0.01
CA GLY A 426 0.90 -0.70 0.76
C GLY A 426 0.00 0.51 0.54
N TRP A 427 -1.13 0.53 1.23
CA TRP A 427 -2.08 1.64 1.26
C TRP A 427 -2.84 1.59 2.59
N SER A 428 -2.95 2.73 3.26
CA SER A 428 -3.63 2.92 4.55
C SER A 428 -4.14 4.36 4.66
N ASP A 429 -4.85 4.66 5.75
CA ASP A 429 -5.26 6.02 6.12
C ASP A 429 -4.07 7.01 6.22
N LYS A 430 -2.97 6.56 6.85
CA LYS A 430 -1.70 7.27 7.06
C LYS A 430 -0.98 7.70 5.78
N LEU A 431 -1.35 7.15 4.61
CA LEU A 431 -0.73 7.53 3.34
C LEU A 431 -0.90 9.03 3.02
N GLY A 432 -2.03 9.64 3.41
CA GLY A 432 -2.27 11.06 3.14
C GLY A 432 -1.29 11.98 3.89
N SER A 433 -1.16 11.76 5.20
CA SER A 433 -0.21 12.48 6.06
C SER A 433 1.25 12.16 5.72
N LEU A 434 1.58 10.92 5.37
CA LEU A 434 2.93 10.55 4.92
C LEU A 434 3.31 11.27 3.62
N LEU A 435 2.39 11.36 2.64
CA LEU A 435 2.63 12.11 1.41
C LEU A 435 2.78 13.62 1.65
N LYS A 436 2.07 14.19 2.63
CA LYS A 436 2.25 15.59 3.07
C LYS A 436 3.67 15.80 3.63
N GLN A 437 4.08 14.99 4.61
CA GLN A 437 5.40 15.14 5.25
C GLN A 437 6.55 14.94 4.27
N LEU A 438 6.48 13.92 3.39
CA LEU A 438 7.47 13.72 2.33
C LEU A 438 7.48 14.85 1.29
N ALA A 439 6.31 15.44 0.96
CA ALA A 439 6.27 16.59 0.05
C ALA A 439 7.00 17.81 0.65
N ILE A 440 6.90 18.03 1.96
CA ILE A 440 7.59 19.11 2.66
C ILE A 440 9.09 18.81 2.75
N ALA A 441 9.51 17.61 3.16
CA ALA A 441 10.93 17.20 3.20
C ALA A 441 11.63 17.27 1.82
N ASN A 442 10.88 17.19 0.72
CA ASN A 442 11.42 17.30 -0.64
C ASN A 442 11.37 18.75 -1.20
N LYS A 443 11.03 19.74 -0.37
CA LYS A 443 10.98 21.17 -0.72
C LYS A 443 12.35 21.77 -1.02
N SER A 444 13.37 21.48 -0.20
CA SER A 444 14.74 22.02 -0.36
C SER A 444 15.34 21.65 -1.73
N ILE A 445 15.15 20.40 -2.16
CA ILE A 445 15.60 19.89 -3.46
C ILE A 445 14.72 20.31 -4.66
N GLY A 446 13.65 21.09 -4.43
CA GLY A 446 12.76 21.61 -5.49
C GLY A 446 11.70 20.63 -5.99
N GLY A 447 11.32 19.64 -5.19
CA GLY A 447 10.28 18.65 -5.50
C GLY A 447 10.82 17.26 -5.80
N GLY A 448 10.32 16.26 -5.08
CA GLY A 448 10.77 14.88 -5.14
C GLY A 448 10.01 13.97 -6.12
N VAL A 449 10.26 12.67 -5.99
CA VAL A 449 9.44 11.62 -6.62
C VAL A 449 9.10 10.56 -5.58
N VAL A 450 7.80 10.32 -5.40
CA VAL A 450 7.27 9.26 -4.53
C VAL A 450 6.49 8.26 -5.39
N VAL A 451 6.82 6.98 -5.29
CA VAL A 451 6.17 5.90 -6.04
C VAL A 451 5.33 5.08 -5.07
N VAL A 452 4.05 4.87 -5.36
CA VAL A 452 3.14 4.08 -4.51
C VAL A 452 2.79 2.77 -5.22
N LEU A 453 3.10 1.63 -4.59
CA LEU A 453 2.71 0.29 -5.04
C LEU A 453 1.68 -0.32 -4.07
N ALA A 454 0.45 -0.48 -4.55
CA ALA A 454 -0.61 -1.11 -3.78
C ALA A 454 -1.50 -2.03 -4.63
N GLU A 455 -2.27 -2.88 -3.96
CA GLU A 455 -3.17 -3.86 -4.57
C GLU A 455 -4.57 -3.28 -4.92
N ARG A 456 -4.62 -1.97 -5.22
CA ARG A 456 -5.81 -1.22 -5.73
C ARG A 456 -5.68 -0.92 -7.22
N ASP A 457 -6.77 -0.50 -7.88
CA ASP A 457 -6.72 -0.03 -9.27
C ASP A 457 -6.04 1.36 -9.35
N LYS A 458 -5.24 1.59 -10.41
CA LYS A 458 -4.42 2.82 -10.52
C LYS A 458 -5.27 4.09 -10.61
N GLU A 459 -6.34 4.04 -11.41
CA GLU A 459 -7.26 5.16 -11.59
C GLU A 459 -8.00 5.54 -10.30
N GLU A 460 -8.18 4.59 -9.38
CA GLU A 460 -8.75 4.83 -8.05
C GLU A 460 -7.76 5.55 -7.14
N MET A 461 -6.51 5.07 -7.09
CA MET A 461 -5.43 5.67 -6.31
C MET A 461 -5.10 7.10 -6.75
N GLU A 462 -5.01 7.35 -8.06
CA GLU A 462 -4.78 8.71 -8.60
C GLU A 462 -5.97 9.64 -8.31
N MET A 463 -7.20 9.13 -8.35
CA MET A 463 -8.39 9.90 -7.97
C MET A 463 -8.42 10.22 -6.47
N ASP A 464 -7.98 9.31 -5.60
CA ASP A 464 -7.95 9.53 -4.15
C ASP A 464 -6.84 10.52 -3.76
N ILE A 465 -5.65 10.40 -4.34
CA ILE A 465 -4.54 11.36 -4.13
C ILE A 465 -4.91 12.75 -4.67
N ALA A 466 -5.64 12.85 -5.78
CA ALA A 466 -6.14 14.13 -6.31
C ALA A 466 -7.26 14.79 -5.48
N LYS A 467 -7.70 14.19 -4.36
CA LYS A 467 -8.61 14.80 -3.37
C LYS A 467 -7.88 15.32 -2.12
N LEU A 468 -6.57 15.09 -2.00
CA LEU A 468 -5.81 15.53 -0.82
C LEU A 468 -5.70 17.06 -0.83
N GLU A 469 -6.09 17.70 0.27
CA GLU A 469 -6.22 19.16 0.37
C GLU A 469 -4.90 19.85 0.80
N PHE A 470 -3.77 19.43 0.22
CA PHE A 470 -2.45 20.02 0.45
C PHE A 470 -1.63 20.18 -0.86
N ASP A 471 -0.64 21.07 -0.84
CA ASP A 471 0.30 21.25 -1.96
C ASP A 471 1.46 20.24 -1.85
N PHE A 472 1.85 19.67 -2.99
CA PHE A 472 2.95 18.71 -3.08
C PHE A 472 4.33 19.37 -3.21
N MET A 473 4.43 20.70 -3.23
CA MET A 473 5.71 21.44 -3.25
C MET A 473 6.63 21.03 -4.42
N GLY A 474 6.03 20.74 -5.58
CA GLY A 474 6.73 20.22 -6.77
C GLY A 474 6.95 18.70 -6.78
N THR A 475 6.73 18.01 -5.67
CA THR A 475 6.87 16.54 -5.57
C THR A 475 5.84 15.82 -6.44
N SER A 476 6.31 14.80 -7.18
CA SER A 476 5.46 14.00 -8.06
C SER A 476 5.13 12.63 -7.47
N VAL A 477 3.84 12.28 -7.44
CA VAL A 477 3.36 10.99 -6.91
C VAL A 477 2.97 10.05 -8.05
N ILE A 478 3.55 8.85 -8.07
CA ILE A 478 3.45 7.88 -9.17
C ILE A 478 2.79 6.59 -8.69
N CYS A 479 1.49 6.44 -8.94
CA CYS A 479 0.73 5.25 -8.54
C CYS A 479 0.96 4.04 -9.47
N ARG A 480 1.09 2.84 -8.91
CA ARG A 480 1.18 1.56 -9.62
C ARG A 480 0.37 0.47 -8.91
N SER A 481 -0.44 -0.25 -9.68
CA SER A 481 -1.23 -1.39 -9.19
C SER A 481 -0.40 -2.67 -9.21
N GLY A 482 -0.25 -3.37 -8.08
CA GLY A 482 0.48 -4.65 -7.96
C GLY A 482 0.81 -5.03 -6.52
N SER A 483 1.31 -6.25 -6.30
CA SER A 483 1.62 -6.74 -4.94
C SER A 483 3.11 -6.70 -4.63
N PRO A 484 3.53 -6.15 -3.47
CA PRO A 484 4.94 -6.17 -3.04
C PRO A 484 5.50 -7.59 -2.82
N LEU A 485 4.64 -8.61 -2.72
CA LEU A 485 5.03 -10.01 -2.63
C LEU A 485 5.48 -10.61 -3.99
N ILE A 486 5.33 -9.86 -5.08
CA ILE A 486 5.65 -10.31 -6.44
C ILE A 486 6.87 -9.52 -6.96
N LEU A 487 8.01 -10.20 -7.11
CA LEU A 487 9.27 -9.58 -7.58
C LEU A 487 9.15 -8.88 -8.94
N ALA A 488 8.21 -9.28 -9.81
CA ALA A 488 7.91 -8.59 -11.06
C ALA A 488 7.25 -7.21 -10.84
N ASP A 489 6.39 -7.08 -9.83
CA ASP A 489 5.75 -5.81 -9.46
C ASP A 489 6.73 -4.89 -8.72
N LEU A 490 7.60 -5.43 -7.87
CA LEU A 490 8.72 -4.68 -7.28
C LEU A 490 9.69 -4.14 -8.35
N LYS A 491 9.99 -4.94 -9.38
CA LYS A 491 10.79 -4.48 -10.54
C LYS A 491 10.11 -3.37 -11.33
N LYS A 492 8.79 -3.47 -11.52
CA LYS A 492 7.97 -2.43 -12.18
C LYS A 492 8.03 -1.08 -11.46
N VAL A 493 8.38 -1.01 -10.18
CA VAL A 493 8.58 0.24 -9.42
C VAL A 493 10.05 0.61 -9.18
N SER A 494 10.99 -0.02 -9.92
CA SER A 494 12.44 0.21 -9.77
C SER A 494 12.94 0.08 -8.32
N VAL A 495 12.47 -0.93 -7.58
CA VAL A 495 12.79 -1.16 -6.15
C VAL A 495 14.29 -1.06 -5.82
N SER A 496 15.16 -1.56 -6.70
CA SER A 496 16.62 -1.58 -6.54
C SER A 496 17.29 -0.20 -6.72
N LYS A 497 16.53 0.82 -7.12
CA LYS A 497 17.01 2.22 -7.31
C LYS A 497 16.43 3.24 -6.33
N ALA A 498 15.45 2.87 -5.51
CA ALA A 498 14.84 3.76 -4.53
C ALA A 498 15.88 4.22 -3.48
N ARG A 499 15.72 5.44 -2.93
CA ARG A 499 16.57 5.93 -1.83
C ARG A 499 16.13 5.42 -0.47
N ALA A 500 14.83 5.17 -0.32
CA ALA A 500 14.20 4.55 0.84
C ALA A 500 12.94 3.81 0.39
N ILE A 501 12.58 2.75 1.11
CA ILE A 501 11.39 1.93 0.86
C ILE A 501 10.56 1.89 2.13
N ILE A 502 9.37 2.47 2.12
CA ILE A 502 8.46 2.47 3.27
C ILE A 502 7.44 1.34 3.08
N VAL A 503 7.40 0.40 4.02
CA VAL A 503 6.33 -0.61 4.11
C VAL A 503 5.31 -0.08 5.10
N LEU A 504 4.14 0.31 4.60
CA LEU A 504 3.02 0.75 5.43
C LEU A 504 2.30 -0.47 6.03
N ALA A 505 1.85 -0.32 7.27
CA ALA A 505 0.86 -1.20 7.86
C ALA A 505 -0.45 -1.09 7.07
N SER A 506 -1.20 -2.18 6.98
CA SER A 506 -2.55 -2.18 6.41
C SER A 506 -3.60 -2.00 7.50
N ASP A 507 -4.73 -1.38 7.15
CA ASP A 507 -5.94 -1.20 7.98
C ASP A 507 -6.66 -2.53 8.36
N GLU A 508 -5.92 -3.66 8.32
CA GLU A 508 -6.32 -4.98 8.81
C GLU A 508 -5.85 -5.12 10.28
N ASN A 509 -6.33 -6.15 10.97
CA ASN A 509 -5.89 -6.47 12.34
C ASN A 509 -4.35 -6.57 12.45
N ALA A 510 -3.77 -6.11 13.56
CA ALA A 510 -2.32 -5.96 13.76
C ALA A 510 -1.50 -7.20 13.36
N ASP A 511 -1.87 -8.39 13.84
CA ASP A 511 -1.25 -9.69 13.48
C ASP A 511 -1.17 -9.92 11.96
N GLN A 512 -2.20 -9.51 11.23
CA GLN A 512 -2.33 -9.72 9.80
C GLN A 512 -1.51 -8.69 9.02
N SER A 513 -1.47 -7.45 9.51
CA SER A 513 -0.58 -6.39 9.02
C SER A 513 0.89 -6.77 9.19
N ASP A 514 1.29 -7.26 10.37
CA ASP A 514 2.70 -7.59 10.66
C ASP A 514 3.13 -8.88 9.94
N ALA A 515 2.25 -9.88 9.86
CA ALA A 515 2.47 -11.05 9.01
C ALA A 515 2.58 -10.68 7.52
N ARG A 516 1.93 -9.59 7.06
CA ARG A 516 2.12 -9.02 5.72
C ARG A 516 3.46 -8.29 5.61
N ALA A 517 3.81 -7.44 6.57
CA ALA A 517 5.07 -6.70 6.62
C ALA A 517 6.29 -7.64 6.56
N LEU A 518 6.31 -8.68 7.42
CA LEU A 518 7.33 -9.74 7.41
C LEU A 518 7.46 -10.43 6.04
N ARG A 519 6.35 -10.66 5.34
CA ARG A 519 6.33 -11.26 4.00
C ARG A 519 6.80 -10.28 2.91
N VAL A 520 6.60 -8.98 3.08
CA VAL A 520 7.17 -7.93 2.22
C VAL A 520 8.68 -7.83 2.45
N VAL A 521 9.15 -7.85 3.70
CA VAL A 521 10.57 -7.93 4.07
C VAL A 521 11.26 -9.14 3.43
N LEU A 522 10.64 -10.32 3.45
CA LEU A 522 11.13 -11.52 2.77
C LEU A 522 11.15 -11.40 1.22
N SER A 523 10.26 -10.57 0.65
CA SER A 523 10.24 -10.27 -0.80
C SER A 523 11.37 -9.30 -1.19
N LEU A 524 11.58 -8.26 -0.38
CA LEU A 524 12.62 -7.23 -0.55
C LEU A 524 14.03 -7.79 -0.39
N THR A 525 14.29 -8.58 0.66
CA THR A 525 15.56 -9.31 0.85
C THR A 525 15.81 -10.35 -0.27
N GLY A 526 14.76 -10.78 -0.98
CA GLY A 526 14.85 -11.62 -2.18
C GLY A 526 15.28 -10.90 -3.48
N VAL A 527 15.45 -9.56 -3.46
CA VAL A 527 15.83 -8.78 -4.64
C VAL A 527 17.31 -8.98 -4.99
N LYS A 528 17.57 -9.84 -5.99
CA LYS A 528 18.92 -10.23 -6.46
C LYS A 528 19.82 -9.09 -6.96
N GLU A 529 19.26 -7.93 -7.24
CA GLU A 529 20.00 -6.72 -7.64
C GLU A 529 20.53 -5.92 -6.43
N GLY A 530 20.14 -6.31 -5.22
CA GLY A 530 20.30 -5.51 -4.02
C GLY A 530 19.26 -4.40 -3.92
N LEU A 531 19.26 -3.73 -2.78
CA LEU A 531 18.56 -2.47 -2.55
C LEU A 531 19.63 -1.38 -2.40
N ARG A 532 19.37 -0.19 -2.94
CA ARG A 532 20.29 0.95 -2.80
C ARG A 532 20.06 1.71 -1.49
N GLY A 533 18.79 1.87 -1.12
CA GLY A 533 18.34 2.47 0.12
C GLY A 533 18.11 1.46 1.25
N HIS A 534 17.72 1.99 2.39
CA HIS A 534 17.14 1.22 3.50
C HIS A 534 15.65 0.95 3.30
N VAL A 535 15.12 0.06 4.13
CA VAL A 535 13.69 -0.20 4.27
C VAL A 535 13.24 0.33 5.64
N VAL A 536 12.16 1.09 5.67
CA VAL A 536 11.43 1.46 6.89
C VAL A 536 10.18 0.59 6.93
N VAL A 537 9.94 -0.10 8.03
CA VAL A 537 8.76 -0.95 8.19
C VAL A 537 7.92 -0.43 9.35
N GLU A 538 6.71 0.01 9.03
CA GLU A 538 5.68 0.26 10.04
C GLU A 538 5.24 -1.09 10.62
N MET A 539 5.39 -1.23 11.93
CA MET A 539 4.95 -2.39 12.71
C MET A 539 3.73 -2.00 13.53
N SER A 540 2.71 -2.86 13.53
CA SER A 540 1.51 -2.66 14.34
C SER A 540 1.75 -3.11 15.78
N ASP A 541 2.39 -4.26 16.00
CA ASP A 541 2.57 -4.90 17.31
C ASP A 541 4.07 -4.93 17.70
N LEU A 542 4.35 -4.80 19.00
CA LEU A 542 5.72 -4.84 19.54
C LEU A 542 6.27 -6.27 19.57
N ASP A 543 5.43 -7.27 19.87
CA ASP A 543 5.82 -8.69 19.99
C ASP A 543 6.30 -9.27 18.64
N ASN A 544 5.81 -8.71 17.53
CA ASN A 544 6.19 -9.08 16.16
C ASN A 544 7.52 -8.44 15.69
N GLU A 545 7.97 -7.34 16.32
CA GLU A 545 9.12 -6.56 15.85
C GLU A 545 10.45 -7.37 15.82
N PRO A 546 10.83 -8.16 16.85
CA PRO A 546 12.09 -8.89 16.87
C PRO A 546 12.21 -9.91 15.73
N LEU A 547 11.09 -10.47 15.27
CA LEU A 547 11.06 -11.40 14.14
C LEU A 547 11.33 -10.68 12.80
N VAL A 548 10.85 -9.45 12.64
CA VAL A 548 11.11 -8.64 11.45
C VAL A 548 12.55 -8.12 11.44
N LYS A 549 13.05 -7.56 12.56
CA LYS A 549 14.47 -7.18 12.73
C LYS A 549 15.42 -8.35 12.45
N LEU A 550 15.12 -9.56 12.95
CA LEU A 550 15.91 -10.79 12.70
C LEU A 550 16.00 -11.21 11.22
N VAL A 551 14.94 -10.98 10.44
CA VAL A 551 14.88 -11.37 9.02
C VAL A 551 15.41 -10.27 8.09
N GLY A 552 15.24 -9.00 8.46
CA GLY A 552 15.71 -7.84 7.69
C GLY A 552 17.20 -7.58 7.80
N GLY A 553 17.78 -7.71 9.00
CA GLY A 553 19.16 -7.29 9.27
C GLY A 553 19.37 -5.78 9.10
N GLU A 554 20.63 -5.36 8.92
CA GLU A 554 21.07 -3.95 8.94
C GLU A 554 20.47 -3.03 7.84
N LEU A 555 19.72 -3.60 6.89
CA LEU A 555 19.02 -2.86 5.84
C LEU A 555 17.63 -2.35 6.25
N ILE A 556 17.10 -2.83 7.39
CA ILE A 556 15.71 -2.55 7.79
C ILE A 556 15.68 -1.88 9.17
N GLU A 557 15.07 -0.71 9.23
CA GLU A 557 14.60 -0.10 10.48
C GLU A 557 13.10 -0.39 10.63
N THR A 558 12.66 -0.62 11.86
CA THR A 558 11.25 -0.81 12.22
C THR A 558 10.78 0.37 13.07
N VAL A 559 9.51 0.75 12.91
CA VAL A 559 8.82 1.79 13.69
C VAL A 559 7.52 1.20 14.21
N VAL A 560 7.44 0.94 15.52
CA VAL A 560 6.26 0.32 16.16
C VAL A 560 5.23 1.39 16.47
N ALA A 561 4.18 1.48 15.66
CA ALA A 561 3.22 2.58 15.66
C ALA A 561 2.48 2.72 17.01
N HIS A 562 1.99 1.62 17.58
CA HIS A 562 1.20 1.65 18.82
C HIS A 562 2.06 1.91 20.08
N ASP A 563 3.32 1.45 20.12
CA ASP A 563 4.25 1.73 21.22
C ASP A 563 4.68 3.20 21.23
N VAL A 564 5.12 3.74 20.09
CA VAL A 564 5.50 5.16 19.94
C VAL A 564 4.36 6.10 20.36
N ILE A 565 3.13 5.84 19.92
CA ILE A 565 1.96 6.62 20.35
C ILE A 565 1.71 6.45 21.86
N GLY A 566 1.86 5.25 22.42
CA GLY A 566 1.69 5.01 23.86
C GLY A 566 2.69 5.81 24.73
N ARG A 567 3.97 5.79 24.35
CA ARG A 567 5.04 6.56 25.00
C ARG A 567 4.81 8.06 24.90
N LEU A 568 4.45 8.56 23.71
CA LEU A 568 4.07 9.96 23.49
C LEU A 568 2.87 10.37 24.35
N MET A 569 1.81 9.56 24.43
CA MET A 569 0.66 9.83 25.29
C MET A 569 1.04 9.97 26.76
N ILE A 570 1.99 9.17 27.25
CA ILE A 570 2.46 9.22 28.64
C ILE A 570 3.31 10.47 28.90
N GLN A 571 4.33 10.74 28.08
CA GLN A 571 5.16 11.95 28.23
C GLN A 571 4.30 13.23 28.19
N CYS A 572 3.33 13.29 27.29
CA CYS A 572 2.41 14.42 27.17
C CYS A 572 1.42 14.53 28.34
N ALA A 573 1.06 13.42 28.99
CA ALA A 573 0.21 13.40 30.17
C ALA A 573 0.96 13.85 31.44
N LEU A 574 2.25 13.56 31.54
CA LEU A 574 3.10 13.99 32.65
C LEU A 574 3.50 15.48 32.50
N GLN A 575 3.73 15.95 31.27
CA GLN A 575 4.22 17.31 31.01
C GLN A 575 3.35 18.05 29.96
N PRO A 576 2.33 18.82 30.39
CA PRO A 576 1.42 19.53 29.49
C PRO A 576 2.13 20.61 28.66
N GLY A 577 2.19 20.37 27.35
CA GLY A 577 2.89 21.22 26.38
C GLY A 577 3.88 20.44 25.52
N LEU A 578 4.41 19.30 26.00
CA LEU A 578 5.26 18.43 25.19
C LEU A 578 4.54 17.95 23.92
N ALA A 579 3.22 17.82 23.95
CA ALA A 579 2.43 17.35 22.82
C ALA A 579 2.52 18.24 21.56
N GLN A 580 2.59 19.56 21.73
CA GLN A 580 2.85 20.47 20.60
C GLN A 580 4.34 20.39 20.19
N ILE A 581 5.25 20.38 21.17
CA ILE A 581 6.70 20.32 20.92
C ILE A 581 7.08 19.04 20.14
N TRP A 582 6.40 17.93 20.40
CA TRP A 582 6.59 16.67 19.66
C TRP A 582 6.01 16.74 18.24
N GLU A 583 4.87 17.39 18.05
CA GLU A 583 4.31 17.66 16.71
C GLU A 583 5.22 18.57 15.87
N ASP A 584 5.79 19.61 16.49
CA ASP A 584 6.72 20.57 15.87
C ASP A 584 8.10 19.98 15.53
N ILE A 585 8.51 18.87 16.17
CA ILE A 585 9.83 18.23 16.00
C ILE A 585 9.76 16.93 15.17
N LEU A 586 8.61 16.25 15.14
CA LEU A 586 8.43 15.05 14.31
C LEU A 586 8.03 15.40 12.88
N GLY A 587 7.28 16.49 12.67
CA GLY A 587 6.94 16.99 11.34
C GLY A 587 8.03 17.88 10.75
N PHE A 588 8.14 17.89 9.42
CA PHE A 588 9.03 18.77 8.64
C PHE A 588 8.48 20.20 8.49
N GLU A 589 7.57 20.64 9.37
CA GLU A 589 6.87 21.92 9.26
C GLU A 589 7.57 23.06 10.01
N ASN A 590 8.47 22.77 10.95
CA ASN A 590 9.06 23.74 11.87
C ASN A 590 10.57 23.54 12.08
N ALA A 591 11.00 22.60 12.94
CA ALA A 591 12.42 22.35 13.18
C ALA A 591 12.68 20.94 13.74
N GLU A 592 13.31 20.10 12.93
CA GLU A 592 13.50 18.67 13.16
C GLU A 592 14.98 18.25 13.27
N PHE A 593 15.21 16.96 13.53
CA PHE A 593 16.55 16.41 13.78
C PHE A 593 17.34 16.13 12.50
N TYR A 594 18.52 16.75 12.38
CA TYR A 594 19.47 16.51 11.29
C TYR A 594 20.83 16.03 11.80
N ILE A 595 21.46 15.11 11.06
CA ILE A 595 22.81 14.59 11.33
C ILE A 595 23.73 14.95 10.17
N LYS A 596 24.80 15.73 10.43
CA LYS A 596 25.65 16.29 9.37
C LYS A 596 27.13 16.33 9.78
N ARG A 597 28.01 16.03 8.83
CA ARG A 597 29.47 16.02 9.02
C ARG A 597 30.04 17.43 8.81
N TRP A 598 30.68 17.98 9.82
CA TRP A 598 31.32 19.30 9.79
C TRP A 598 32.83 19.21 10.10
N PRO A 599 33.69 19.03 9.08
CA PRO A 599 35.13 18.83 9.28
C PRO A 599 35.86 20.02 9.93
N GLU A 600 35.29 21.22 9.86
CA GLU A 600 35.85 22.43 10.49
C GLU A 600 35.68 22.47 12.02
N LEU A 601 34.85 21.59 12.59
CA LEU A 601 34.67 21.43 14.04
C LEU A 601 35.58 20.33 14.64
N ASP A 602 36.45 19.69 13.85
CA ASP A 602 37.38 18.67 14.33
C ASP A 602 38.36 19.25 15.37
N GLY A 603 38.41 18.64 16.55
CA GLY A 603 39.21 19.12 17.68
C GLY A 603 38.53 20.17 18.56
N MET A 604 37.33 20.65 18.20
CA MET A 604 36.52 21.50 19.10
C MET A 604 35.83 20.67 20.19
N ARG A 605 35.51 21.33 21.30
CA ARG A 605 34.77 20.75 22.44
C ARG A 605 33.27 20.86 22.21
N PHE A 606 32.48 19.91 22.71
CA PHE A 606 31.03 19.96 22.55
C PHE A 606 30.42 21.23 23.16
N GLY A 607 30.93 21.71 24.30
CA GLY A 607 30.48 22.98 24.90
C GLY A 607 30.74 24.22 24.02
N ASP A 608 31.74 24.18 23.14
CA ASP A 608 31.99 25.25 22.16
C ASP A 608 31.10 25.05 20.90
N VAL A 609 30.96 23.80 20.44
CA VAL A 609 30.11 23.42 19.31
C VAL A 609 28.64 23.78 19.55
N LEU A 610 28.14 23.59 20.77
CA LEU A 610 26.79 23.93 21.20
C LEU A 610 26.37 25.38 20.88
N ILE A 611 27.31 26.32 20.97
CA ILE A 611 27.09 27.75 20.68
C ILE A 611 27.65 28.18 19.31
N SER A 612 28.16 27.23 18.51
CA SER A 612 28.74 27.52 17.18
C SER A 612 27.71 27.68 16.07
N PHE A 613 26.44 27.33 16.28
CA PHE A 613 25.39 27.39 15.25
C PHE A 613 24.38 28.51 15.57
N PRO A 614 24.26 29.56 14.74
CA PRO A 614 23.24 30.60 14.95
C PRO A 614 21.81 30.09 14.69
N ASP A 615 21.67 29.23 13.69
CA ASP A 615 20.38 28.85 13.09
C ASP A 615 19.97 27.40 13.40
N ALA A 616 20.72 26.72 14.27
CA ALA A 616 20.44 25.35 14.73
C ALA A 616 20.82 25.18 16.21
N VAL A 617 20.33 24.12 16.86
CA VAL A 617 20.73 23.73 18.23
C VAL A 617 21.37 22.34 18.21
N PRO A 618 22.67 22.19 18.51
CA PRO A 618 23.31 20.88 18.69
C PRO A 618 22.75 20.11 19.90
N CYS A 619 22.30 18.89 19.67
CA CYS A 619 21.73 17.99 20.69
C CYS A 619 22.58 16.74 20.93
N GLY A 620 23.54 16.42 20.06
CA GLY A 620 24.40 15.25 20.25
C GLY A 620 25.50 15.08 19.21
N VAL A 621 26.24 13.97 19.32
CA VAL A 621 27.31 13.60 18.38
C VAL A 621 27.20 12.12 18.01
N LYS A 622 27.25 11.82 16.71
CA LYS A 622 27.44 10.47 16.16
C LYS A 622 28.93 10.15 16.18
N VAL A 623 29.31 9.21 17.04
CA VAL A 623 30.72 8.89 17.33
C VAL A 623 31.23 7.83 16.34
N ALA A 624 32.05 8.24 15.38
CA ALA A 624 32.59 7.36 14.34
C ALA A 624 33.41 6.20 14.95
N SER A 625 34.20 6.51 15.99
CA SER A 625 35.00 5.50 16.71
C SER A 625 34.19 4.44 17.48
N LYS A 626 32.87 4.64 17.65
CA LYS A 626 31.93 3.68 18.25
C LYS A 626 30.95 3.12 17.20
N ALA A 627 31.44 2.84 16.00
CA ALA A 627 30.66 2.33 14.86
C ALA A 627 29.42 3.20 14.51
N GLY A 628 29.52 4.51 14.73
CA GLY A 628 28.40 5.43 14.48
C GLY A 628 27.27 5.34 15.52
N LYS A 629 27.53 4.89 16.76
CA LYS A 629 26.56 5.14 17.85
C LYS A 629 26.41 6.67 18.03
N ILE A 630 25.16 7.12 18.01
CA ILE A 630 24.75 8.46 18.43
C ILE A 630 24.82 8.56 19.96
N LEU A 631 25.32 9.69 20.45
CA LEU A 631 25.29 10.08 21.85
C LEU A 631 24.53 11.40 21.93
N ILE A 632 23.29 11.36 22.40
CA ILE A 632 22.52 12.55 22.77
C ILE A 632 23.12 13.09 24.08
N ASN A 633 23.17 14.42 24.22
CA ASN A 633 23.66 15.10 25.42
C ASN A 633 25.05 14.62 25.92
N PRO A 634 26.09 14.68 25.07
CA PRO A 634 27.46 14.36 25.47
C PRO A 634 28.02 15.41 26.45
N ASP A 635 29.03 15.00 27.21
CA ASP A 635 29.75 15.88 28.15
C ASP A 635 30.41 17.06 27.39
N ASP A 636 30.43 18.26 27.98
CA ASP A 636 31.02 19.46 27.35
C ASP A 636 32.51 19.31 26.99
N GLU A 637 33.23 18.47 27.75
CA GLU A 637 34.63 18.10 27.53
C GLU A 637 34.82 17.12 26.36
N TYR A 638 33.75 16.61 25.73
CA TYR A 638 33.85 15.74 24.55
C TYR A 638 34.47 16.50 23.38
N VAL A 639 35.59 16.00 22.86
CA VAL A 639 36.28 16.59 21.70
C VAL A 639 35.88 15.85 20.44
N LEU A 640 35.32 16.57 19.46
CA LEU A 640 34.92 16.04 18.15
C LEU A 640 36.14 15.52 17.39
N ARG A 641 36.00 14.36 16.76
CA ARG A 641 37.08 13.65 16.05
C ARG A 641 36.82 13.60 14.54
N GLU A 642 37.89 13.36 13.79
CA GLU A 642 37.81 13.07 12.36
C GLU A 642 36.80 11.92 12.11
N GLY A 643 35.73 12.26 11.39
CA GLY A 643 34.61 11.37 11.06
C GLY A 643 33.37 11.49 11.96
N ASP A 644 33.44 12.14 13.12
CA ASP A 644 32.26 12.36 13.96
C ASP A 644 31.26 13.34 13.30
N GLU A 645 29.96 13.11 13.46
CA GLU A 645 28.91 13.94 12.86
C GLU A 645 28.04 14.57 13.96
N VAL A 646 27.58 15.81 13.75
CA VAL A 646 26.80 16.55 14.75
C VAL A 646 25.31 16.27 14.53
N LEU A 647 24.60 15.93 15.60
CA LEU A 647 23.14 15.90 15.65
C LEU A 647 22.65 17.29 16.09
N VAL A 648 21.84 17.94 15.27
CA VAL A 648 21.23 19.25 15.54
C VAL A 648 19.70 19.20 15.40
N ILE A 649 19.02 20.20 15.94
CA ILE A 649 17.67 20.61 15.53
C ILE A 649 17.78 21.87 14.65
N ALA A 650 17.20 21.85 13.44
CA ALA A 650 17.25 22.94 12.46
C ALA A 650 15.98 22.98 11.57
N GLU A 651 15.75 24.07 10.82
CA GLU A 651 14.54 24.28 9.97
C GLU A 651 14.51 23.43 8.69
N ASP A 652 15.68 23.10 8.11
CA ASP A 652 15.79 22.33 6.85
C ASP A 652 17.23 21.75 6.75
N ASP A 653 17.48 20.89 5.77
CA ASP A 653 18.79 20.18 5.66
C ASP A 653 19.96 21.10 5.27
N ASP A 654 19.68 22.24 4.63
CA ASP A 654 20.65 23.20 4.12
C ASP A 654 20.69 24.58 4.82
N THR A 655 19.75 24.87 5.73
CA THR A 655 19.58 26.20 6.36
C THR A 655 20.69 26.60 7.33
N TYR A 656 21.41 25.63 7.91
CA TYR A 656 22.34 25.86 9.01
C TYR A 656 23.80 25.55 8.68
N ALA A 657 24.71 26.34 9.26
CA ALA A 657 26.16 26.18 9.19
C ALA A 657 26.83 26.67 10.49
N PRO A 658 28.04 26.21 10.83
CA PRO A 658 28.79 26.74 11.96
C PRO A 658 29.34 28.15 11.68
N ALA A 659 29.41 28.96 12.73
CA ALA A 659 29.89 30.33 12.73
C ALA A 659 30.99 30.52 13.80
N PRO A 660 31.74 31.64 13.78
CA PRO A 660 32.67 31.97 14.86
C PRO A 660 31.95 32.08 16.21
N LEU A 661 32.59 31.56 17.28
CA LEU A 661 32.02 31.51 18.62
C LEU A 661 31.55 32.91 19.11
N PRO A 662 30.30 33.05 19.58
CA PRO A 662 29.79 34.30 20.14
C PRO A 662 30.39 34.60 21.51
N GLU A 663 30.36 35.88 21.91
CA GLU A 663 30.69 36.28 23.29
C GLU A 663 29.48 35.96 24.21
N VAL A 664 29.62 34.94 25.06
CA VAL A 664 28.54 34.44 25.95
C VAL A 664 28.86 34.74 27.42
N ASN A 665 27.91 35.38 28.11
CA ASN A 665 27.99 35.78 29.52
C ASN A 665 27.35 34.72 30.42
N LYS A 666 28.12 33.69 30.80
CA LYS A 666 27.66 32.60 31.69
C LYS A 666 26.89 33.08 32.92
N GLY A 667 27.32 34.19 33.53
CA GLY A 667 26.65 34.79 34.69
C GLY A 667 26.71 33.89 35.93
N PHE A 668 25.57 33.72 36.61
CA PHE A 668 25.45 32.81 37.76
C PHE A 668 24.14 32.01 37.65
N LEU A 669 24.22 30.69 37.73
CA LEU A 669 23.05 29.82 37.82
C LEU A 669 22.32 30.04 39.17
N PRO A 670 20.98 30.21 39.19
CA PRO A 670 20.21 30.16 40.42
C PRO A 670 20.35 28.79 41.10
N ASN A 671 20.86 28.80 42.34
CA ASN A 671 21.00 27.59 43.16
C ASN A 671 19.65 27.17 43.77
N ILE A 672 18.70 26.84 42.88
CA ILE A 672 17.41 26.25 43.21
C ILE A 672 17.55 24.73 43.03
N PRO A 673 17.40 23.92 44.11
CA PRO A 673 17.42 22.47 44.02
C PRO A 673 16.20 21.99 43.23
N THR A 674 16.33 20.86 42.54
CA THR A 674 15.18 20.19 41.91
C THR A 674 14.14 19.82 42.98
N PRO A 675 12.85 20.14 42.79
CA PRO A 675 11.80 19.73 43.71
C PRO A 675 11.64 18.20 43.65
N PRO A 676 11.31 17.53 44.77
CA PRO A 676 11.02 16.10 44.73
C PRO A 676 9.78 15.83 43.87
N LYS A 677 9.85 14.83 42.98
CA LYS A 677 8.67 14.32 42.25
C LYS A 677 7.58 13.93 43.27
N TYR A 678 6.35 14.39 43.08
CA TYR A 678 5.21 14.11 43.95
C TYR A 678 4.36 12.95 43.38
N PRO A 679 3.65 12.17 44.21
CA PRO A 679 2.80 11.08 43.72
C PRO A 679 1.56 11.63 42.99
N GLU A 680 1.38 11.20 41.75
CA GLU A 680 0.30 11.63 40.85
C GLU A 680 -0.85 10.60 40.82
N LYS A 681 -2.01 11.02 40.30
CA LYS A 681 -3.12 10.10 40.01
C LYS A 681 -3.56 10.21 38.55
N ILE A 682 -3.33 9.14 37.81
CA ILE A 682 -3.67 9.03 36.38
C ILE A 682 -4.90 8.14 36.19
N LEU A 683 -5.76 8.50 35.24
CA LEU A 683 -6.91 7.69 34.82
C LEU A 683 -6.75 7.21 33.38
N PHE A 684 -6.72 5.90 33.16
CA PHE A 684 -6.90 5.29 31.85
C PHE A 684 -8.38 4.96 31.63
N CYS A 685 -8.95 5.48 30.54
CA CYS A 685 -10.30 5.17 30.07
C CYS A 685 -10.22 4.34 28.78
N GLY A 686 -10.77 3.12 28.83
CA GLY A 686 -10.62 2.11 27.77
C GLY A 686 -9.68 0.96 28.19
N TRP A 687 -9.72 -0.15 27.45
CA TRP A 687 -8.70 -1.21 27.51
C TRP A 687 -7.98 -1.26 26.17
N ARG A 688 -6.79 -0.68 26.08
CA ARG A 688 -5.95 -0.69 24.86
C ARG A 688 -5.30 -2.05 24.66
N ARG A 689 -4.94 -2.40 23.41
CA ARG A 689 -3.90 -3.42 23.19
C ARG A 689 -2.61 -2.97 23.88
N ASP A 690 -1.88 -3.93 24.43
CA ASP A 690 -0.53 -3.75 24.99
C ASP A 690 -0.43 -2.66 26.07
N ILE A 691 -1.56 -2.49 26.79
CA ILE A 691 -1.67 -1.59 27.94
C ILE A 691 -0.67 -1.92 29.06
N HIS A 692 -0.07 -3.11 29.05
CA HIS A 692 0.99 -3.51 29.98
C HIS A 692 2.29 -2.72 29.76
N ASP A 693 2.67 -2.42 28.52
CA ASP A 693 3.83 -1.58 28.21
C ASP A 693 3.59 -0.14 28.68
N MET A 694 2.39 0.40 28.45
CA MET A 694 2.01 1.71 28.99
C MET A 694 2.04 1.78 30.53
N ILE A 695 1.82 0.64 31.21
CA ILE A 695 1.92 0.53 32.67
C ILE A 695 3.40 0.47 33.11
N MET A 696 4.26 -0.24 32.38
CA MET A 696 5.71 -0.25 32.62
C MET A 696 6.34 1.14 32.46
N VAL A 697 6.03 1.83 31.36
CA VAL A 697 6.51 3.19 31.09
C VAL A 697 6.08 4.14 32.22
N LEU A 698 4.84 4.03 32.71
CA LEU A 698 4.38 4.84 33.85
C LEU A 698 5.05 4.47 35.18
N GLU A 699 5.35 3.18 35.43
CA GLU A 699 6.09 2.75 36.61
C GLU A 699 7.50 3.34 36.67
N ALA A 700 8.17 3.50 35.52
CA ALA A 700 9.49 4.11 35.46
C ALA A 700 9.47 5.63 35.71
N PHE A 701 8.52 6.37 35.14
CA PHE A 701 8.49 7.84 35.24
C PHE A 701 7.89 8.38 36.56
N LEU A 702 6.91 7.68 37.15
CA LEU A 702 6.12 8.20 38.28
C LEU A 702 6.79 8.10 39.65
N ALA A 703 6.45 9.03 40.55
CA ALA A 703 6.96 9.03 41.92
C ALA A 703 6.37 7.91 42.80
N PRO A 704 7.10 7.42 43.82
CA PRO A 704 6.63 6.42 44.76
C PRO A 704 5.31 6.77 45.45
N GLY A 705 4.30 5.90 45.31
CA GLY A 705 2.97 6.06 45.90
C GLY A 705 1.93 6.69 44.97
N SER A 706 2.22 6.81 43.67
CA SER A 706 1.27 7.24 42.65
C SER A 706 0.13 6.22 42.44
N GLU A 707 -1.01 6.65 41.91
CA GLU A 707 -2.17 5.77 41.66
C GLU A 707 -2.59 5.77 40.18
N LEU A 708 -2.55 4.60 39.54
CA LEU A 708 -3.07 4.39 38.19
C LEU A 708 -4.45 3.75 38.22
N TRP A 709 -5.47 4.52 37.87
CA TRP A 709 -6.86 4.05 37.82
C TRP A 709 -7.21 3.55 36.42
N MET A 710 -7.68 2.30 36.31
CA MET A 710 -8.11 1.71 35.03
C MET A 710 -9.64 1.60 34.98
N PHE A 711 -10.27 2.32 34.06
CA PHE A 711 -11.72 2.35 33.87
C PHE A 711 -12.12 1.85 32.48
N ASN A 712 -12.66 0.63 32.43
CA ASN A 712 -13.07 -0.04 31.19
C ASN A 712 -14.05 -1.21 31.43
N GLU A 713 -14.50 -1.83 30.34
CA GLU A 713 -15.56 -2.85 30.33
C GLU A 713 -15.05 -4.26 30.71
N VAL A 714 -13.74 -4.47 30.83
CA VAL A 714 -13.14 -5.77 31.19
C VAL A 714 -13.38 -6.06 32.69
N PRO A 715 -13.88 -7.26 33.08
CA PRO A 715 -14.05 -7.63 34.49
C PRO A 715 -12.73 -7.63 35.26
N GLU A 716 -12.71 -7.11 36.49
CA GLU A 716 -11.50 -6.92 37.32
C GLU A 716 -10.57 -8.15 37.37
N LYS A 717 -11.14 -9.36 37.53
CA LYS A 717 -10.42 -10.63 37.61
C LYS A 717 -9.76 -11.08 36.30
N GLU A 718 -10.25 -10.60 35.17
CA GLU A 718 -9.70 -10.94 33.85
C GLU A 718 -8.55 -10.00 33.49
N ARG A 719 -8.49 -8.81 34.11
CA ARG A 719 -7.41 -7.83 33.95
C ARG A 719 -6.10 -8.34 34.53
N GLU A 720 -6.12 -8.87 35.75
CA GLU A 720 -4.93 -9.45 36.40
C GLU A 720 -4.30 -10.55 35.53
N ILE A 721 -5.15 -11.39 34.92
CA ILE A 721 -4.73 -12.46 34.01
C ILE A 721 -4.13 -11.87 32.73
N LYS A 722 -4.85 -10.98 32.02
CA LYS A 722 -4.34 -10.35 30.78
C LYS A 722 -3.00 -9.63 30.99
N LEU A 723 -2.83 -8.92 32.11
CA LEU A 723 -1.58 -8.23 32.42
C LEU A 723 -0.43 -9.22 32.69
N THR A 724 -0.70 -10.29 33.44
CA THR A 724 0.30 -11.34 33.73
C THR A 724 0.68 -12.13 32.48
N ASP A 725 -0.29 -12.42 31.60
CA ASP A 725 -0.06 -13.10 30.32
C ASP A 725 0.76 -12.23 29.35
N GLY A 726 0.61 -10.91 29.40
CA GLY A 726 1.50 -9.90 28.78
C GLY A 726 2.80 -9.62 29.56
N GLY A 727 3.17 -10.47 30.52
CA GLY A 727 4.46 -10.39 31.22
C GLY A 727 4.59 -9.36 32.35
N LEU A 728 3.55 -8.56 32.65
CA LEU A 728 3.60 -7.60 33.76
C LEU A 728 3.49 -8.28 35.13
N ASP A 729 4.55 -8.21 35.94
CA ASP A 729 4.48 -8.58 37.35
C ASP A 729 3.83 -7.46 38.18
N ILE A 730 2.52 -7.56 38.37
CA ILE A 730 1.70 -6.65 39.19
C ILE A 730 2.22 -6.56 40.64
N CYS A 731 2.90 -7.60 41.15
CA CYS A 731 3.51 -7.62 42.48
C CYS A 731 4.95 -7.05 42.50
N GLY A 732 5.55 -6.83 41.33
CA GLY A 732 6.85 -6.17 41.15
C GLY A 732 6.78 -4.64 41.12
N LEU A 733 5.59 -4.05 40.92
CA LEU A 733 5.38 -2.61 40.88
C LEU A 733 5.74 -1.95 42.23
N THR A 734 6.53 -0.89 42.17
CA THR A 734 7.11 -0.17 43.31
C THR A 734 6.62 1.27 43.43
N ASN A 735 6.40 1.95 42.31
CA ASN A 735 6.01 3.37 42.27
C ASN A 735 4.51 3.54 42.17
N ILE A 736 3.85 2.79 41.26
CA ILE A 736 2.42 2.91 41.00
C ILE A 736 1.59 1.86 41.75
N LYS A 737 0.40 2.25 42.14
CA LYS A 737 -0.64 1.38 42.67
C LYS A 737 -1.81 1.32 41.70
N LEU A 738 -2.10 0.12 41.18
CA LEU A 738 -3.22 -0.10 40.27
C LEU A 738 -4.58 -0.04 41.01
N VAL A 739 -5.55 0.66 40.43
CA VAL A 739 -6.92 0.78 40.96
C VAL A 739 -7.93 0.44 39.86
N HIS A 740 -8.50 -0.76 39.92
CA HIS A 740 -9.45 -1.22 38.90
C HIS A 740 -10.85 -0.66 39.13
N LYS A 741 -11.53 -0.25 38.05
CA LYS A 741 -12.94 0.16 38.02
C LYS A 741 -13.61 -0.41 36.77
N GLU A 742 -14.72 -1.13 36.96
CA GLU A 742 -15.52 -1.68 35.85
C GLU A 742 -16.55 -0.65 35.39
N GLY A 743 -16.62 -0.42 34.07
CA GLY A 743 -17.66 0.41 33.47
C GLY A 743 -17.34 0.87 32.04
N ASN A 744 -18.41 1.04 31.26
CA ASN A 744 -18.37 1.56 29.90
C ASN A 744 -18.11 3.08 29.87
N ALA A 745 -17.10 3.49 29.08
CA ALA A 745 -16.60 4.87 29.02
C ALA A 745 -17.51 5.87 28.27
N VAL A 746 -18.46 5.41 27.44
CA VAL A 746 -19.45 6.28 26.78
C VAL A 746 -20.76 6.42 27.58
N ILE A 747 -20.84 5.84 28.78
CA ILE A 747 -22.00 5.96 29.67
C ILE A 747 -21.70 6.92 30.82
N ARG A 748 -22.28 8.14 30.73
CA ARG A 748 -22.20 9.19 31.76
C ARG A 748 -22.36 8.68 33.18
N ARG A 749 -23.39 7.88 33.45
CA ARG A 749 -23.72 7.31 34.77
C ARG A 749 -22.56 6.49 35.38
N HIS A 750 -21.63 5.99 34.57
CA HIS A 750 -20.49 5.22 35.04
C HIS A 750 -19.29 6.15 35.36
N LEU A 751 -18.97 7.07 34.43
CA LEU A 751 -18.02 8.18 34.67
C LEU A 751 -18.39 9.02 35.89
N GLU A 752 -19.69 9.23 36.15
CA GLU A 752 -20.21 9.95 37.32
C GLU A 752 -19.92 9.29 38.67
N ASN A 753 -19.40 8.05 38.71
CA ASN A 753 -18.90 7.42 39.95
C ASN A 753 -17.39 7.65 40.16
N LEU A 754 -16.68 8.26 39.21
CA LEU A 754 -15.26 8.54 39.32
C LEU A 754 -15.02 9.95 39.91
N PRO A 755 -13.93 10.13 40.68
CA PRO A 755 -13.52 11.43 41.21
C PRO A 755 -12.73 12.21 40.16
N LEU A 756 -13.38 12.55 39.04
CA LEU A 756 -12.82 13.16 37.82
C LEU A 756 -12.08 14.50 38.06
N GLU A 757 -12.24 15.09 39.25
CA GLU A 757 -11.62 16.35 39.68
C GLU A 757 -10.36 16.12 40.55
N THR A 758 -9.92 14.87 40.69
CA THR A 758 -8.77 14.46 41.52
C THR A 758 -7.73 13.65 40.74
N PHE A 759 -7.86 13.59 39.42
CA PHE A 759 -6.84 13.09 38.51
C PHE A 759 -6.09 14.27 37.95
N ASP A 760 -4.77 14.18 37.95
CA ASP A 760 -3.89 15.20 37.36
C ASP A 760 -4.00 15.09 35.83
N SER A 761 -3.97 13.86 35.32
CA SER A 761 -4.11 13.51 33.90
C SER A 761 -5.05 12.34 33.64
N ILE A 762 -5.79 12.42 32.53
CA ILE A 762 -6.74 11.41 32.05
C ILE A 762 -6.38 11.06 30.61
N LEU A 763 -6.08 9.79 30.35
CA LEU A 763 -5.87 9.26 29.01
C LEU A 763 -7.12 8.50 28.55
N ILE A 764 -7.64 8.87 27.39
CA ILE A 764 -8.73 8.17 26.71
C ILE A 764 -8.09 7.38 25.56
N LEU A 765 -8.04 6.06 25.73
CA LEU A 765 -7.33 5.13 24.86
C LEU A 765 -8.30 4.53 23.83
N ALA A 766 -7.79 4.18 22.66
CA ALA A 766 -8.47 3.26 21.75
C ALA A 766 -8.69 1.92 22.48
N ASP A 767 -9.89 1.34 22.36
CA ASP A 767 -10.25 0.12 23.07
C ASP A 767 -10.11 -1.09 22.13
N GLU A 768 -9.40 -2.13 22.59
CA GLU A 768 -9.10 -3.39 21.90
C GLU A 768 -10.35 -4.03 21.25
N SER A 769 -11.53 -3.81 21.85
CA SER A 769 -12.79 -4.33 21.32
C SER A 769 -13.35 -3.60 20.08
N VAL A 770 -12.77 -2.47 19.68
CA VAL A 770 -13.26 -1.58 18.60
C VAL A 770 -12.17 -0.97 17.71
N GLU A 771 -10.89 -1.13 18.03
CA GLU A 771 -9.75 -0.57 17.29
C GLU A 771 -9.68 -1.00 15.81
N ASP A 772 -10.11 -2.23 15.49
CA ASP A 772 -10.34 -2.75 14.12
C ASP A 772 -11.27 -1.83 13.28
N SER A 773 -11.99 -0.90 13.92
CA SER A 773 -12.82 0.10 13.27
C SER A 773 -12.48 1.51 13.76
N ILE A 774 -11.38 2.06 13.22
CA ILE A 774 -10.90 3.46 13.33
C ILE A 774 -12.02 4.46 13.67
N VAL A 775 -13.00 4.62 12.77
CA VAL A 775 -14.11 5.59 12.89
C VAL A 775 -15.00 5.33 14.12
N HIS A 776 -15.17 4.08 14.54
CA HIS A 776 -15.94 3.73 15.74
C HIS A 776 -15.13 3.92 17.03
N SER A 777 -13.83 3.64 17.01
CA SER A 777 -12.92 3.93 18.11
C SER A 777 -12.89 5.44 18.40
N ASP A 778 -12.58 6.25 17.38
CA ASP A 778 -12.62 7.72 17.42
C ASP A 778 -13.94 8.27 17.98
N SER A 779 -15.07 7.72 17.51
CA SER A 779 -16.40 8.11 17.98
C SER A 779 -16.64 7.81 19.46
N ARG A 780 -16.01 6.75 20.01
CA ARG A 780 -16.05 6.44 21.44
C ARG A 780 -15.12 7.37 22.22
N SER A 781 -13.88 7.57 21.78
CA SER A 781 -12.92 8.46 22.45
C SER A 781 -13.47 9.89 22.58
N LEU A 782 -14.01 10.45 21.49
CA LEU A 782 -14.65 11.77 21.50
C LEU A 782 -15.92 11.84 22.35
N ALA A 783 -16.73 10.78 22.38
CA ALA A 783 -17.89 10.72 23.26
C ALA A 783 -17.46 10.72 24.74
N THR A 784 -16.42 9.97 25.11
CA THR A 784 -15.86 9.97 26.47
C THR A 784 -15.26 11.33 26.84
N LEU A 785 -14.50 11.96 25.94
CA LEU A 785 -13.91 13.30 26.13
C LEU A 785 -14.98 14.35 26.48
N LEU A 786 -15.99 14.47 25.62
CA LEU A 786 -17.10 15.41 25.81
C LEU A 786 -17.93 15.09 27.06
N LEU A 787 -18.08 13.81 27.42
CA LEU A 787 -18.76 13.42 28.64
C LEU A 787 -17.99 13.78 29.91
N ILE A 788 -16.67 13.59 29.96
CA ILE A 788 -15.85 13.94 31.12
C ILE A 788 -15.89 15.46 31.36
N ARG A 789 -15.69 16.29 30.32
CA ARG A 789 -15.78 17.75 30.44
C ARG A 789 -17.19 18.26 30.80
N ASP A 790 -18.25 17.63 30.31
CA ASP A 790 -19.64 17.97 30.69
C ASP A 790 -20.00 17.54 32.13
N ILE A 791 -19.34 16.51 32.68
CA ILE A 791 -19.48 16.11 34.09
C ILE A 791 -18.68 17.07 34.99
N GLN A 792 -17.41 17.35 34.66
CA GLN A 792 -16.55 18.26 35.43
C GLN A 792 -17.14 19.67 35.51
N SER A 793 -17.59 20.24 34.39
CA SER A 793 -18.18 21.60 34.36
C SER A 793 -19.45 21.71 35.22
N LYS A 794 -20.26 20.65 35.34
CA LYS A 794 -21.46 20.61 36.21
C LYS A 794 -21.16 20.37 37.68
N ARG A 795 -20.00 19.80 38.00
CA ARG A 795 -19.54 19.56 39.38
C ARG A 795 -18.76 20.75 39.95
N LEU A 796 -18.11 21.54 39.09
CA LEU A 796 -17.51 22.81 39.48
C LEU A 796 -18.62 23.77 39.94
N PRO A 797 -18.63 24.23 41.21
CA PRO A 797 -19.61 25.19 41.66
C PRO A 797 -19.36 26.52 40.95
N SER A 798 -20.33 26.99 40.16
CA SER A 798 -20.25 28.27 39.47
C SER A 798 -20.00 29.38 40.49
N LYS A 799 -18.79 29.97 40.43
CA LYS A 799 -18.31 30.96 41.40
C LYS A 799 -18.89 32.33 41.04
N GLU A 800 -20.22 32.44 41.09
CA GLU A 800 -20.97 33.69 40.85
C GLU A 800 -20.55 34.77 41.85
N LEU A 801 -19.56 35.56 41.47
CA LEU A 801 -19.23 36.82 42.12
C LEU A 801 -20.38 37.80 41.82
N LYS A 802 -21.34 37.89 42.74
CA LYS A 802 -22.63 38.57 42.57
C LYS A 802 -22.49 40.06 42.18
N SER A 803 -22.46 40.34 40.88
CA SER A 803 -22.57 41.69 40.30
C SER A 803 -23.88 41.80 39.50
N PRO A 804 -24.94 42.44 40.04
CA PRO A 804 -26.30 42.31 39.51
C PRO A 804 -26.61 43.32 38.39
N HIS A 805 -26.07 43.11 37.19
CA HIS A 805 -26.47 43.87 35.99
C HIS A 805 -26.88 42.97 34.82
N ARG A 806 -27.94 43.38 34.14
CA ARG A 806 -28.65 42.62 33.09
C ARG A 806 -27.90 42.68 31.76
N TYR A 807 -27.96 41.62 30.96
CA TYR A 807 -28.84 41.61 29.77
C TYR A 807 -29.09 40.19 29.24
N ASN A 808 -30.21 39.99 28.52
CA ASN A 808 -30.49 38.73 27.84
C ASN A 808 -29.65 38.60 26.56
N GLY A 809 -28.88 37.52 26.45
CA GLY A 809 -28.24 37.06 25.21
C GLY A 809 -27.93 35.57 25.34
N PHE A 810 -28.39 34.75 24.39
CA PHE A 810 -28.22 33.29 24.45
C PHE A 810 -26.79 32.93 24.02
N CYS A 811 -25.85 32.91 24.96
CA CYS A 811 -24.41 32.93 24.67
C CYS A 811 -23.80 31.53 24.58
N HIS A 812 -23.47 31.06 23.37
CA HIS A 812 -22.57 29.93 23.14
C HIS A 812 -21.16 30.12 23.74
N SER A 813 -20.77 31.34 24.13
CA SER A 813 -19.50 31.61 24.80
C SER A 813 -19.49 31.28 26.31
N ALA A 814 -20.65 31.09 26.94
CA ALA A 814 -20.72 30.80 28.38
C ALA A 814 -20.18 29.39 28.69
N TRP A 815 -20.75 28.35 28.06
CA TRP A 815 -20.35 26.96 28.31
C TRP A 815 -18.90 26.67 27.89
N ILE A 816 -18.37 27.35 26.85
CA ILE A 816 -16.96 27.22 26.44
C ILE A 816 -16.05 27.70 27.56
N ARG A 817 -16.35 28.85 28.17
CA ARG A 817 -15.54 29.41 29.25
C ARG A 817 -15.66 28.62 30.56
N GLU A 818 -16.76 27.90 30.76
CA GLU A 818 -16.95 26.96 31.87
C GLU A 818 -16.20 25.63 31.62
N MET A 819 -16.17 25.14 30.38
CA MET A 819 -15.34 23.98 29.98
C MET A 819 -13.85 24.30 30.03
N GLN A 820 -13.43 25.51 29.63
CA GLN A 820 -12.02 25.92 29.68
C GLN A 820 -11.53 25.99 31.14
N HIS A 821 -12.30 26.62 32.05
CA HIS A 821 -12.02 26.58 33.50
C HIS A 821 -12.07 25.15 34.11
N ALA A 822 -12.67 24.16 33.44
CA ALA A 822 -12.55 22.75 33.82
C ALA A 822 -11.27 22.09 33.28
N SER A 823 -10.83 22.50 32.08
CA SER A 823 -9.58 22.06 31.45
C SER A 823 -8.34 22.55 32.19
N ASP A 824 -8.35 23.80 32.70
CA ASP A 824 -7.31 24.43 33.54
C ASP A 824 -6.95 23.66 34.85
N LYS A 825 -7.56 22.50 35.10
CA LYS A 825 -7.42 21.70 36.33
C LYS A 825 -7.07 20.22 36.15
N SER A 826 -7.21 19.70 34.94
CA SER A 826 -7.01 18.26 34.67
C SER A 826 -6.77 18.07 33.19
N ILE A 827 -5.62 17.50 32.85
CA ILE A 827 -5.22 17.28 31.46
C ILE A 827 -6.05 16.11 30.93
N ILE A 828 -6.65 16.25 29.76
CA ILE A 828 -7.23 15.10 29.05
C ILE A 828 -6.50 14.95 27.72
N ILE A 829 -6.05 13.73 27.46
CA ILE A 829 -5.44 13.32 26.20
C ILE A 829 -6.32 12.24 25.57
N SER A 830 -6.70 12.42 24.32
CA SER A 830 -7.47 11.44 23.55
C SER A 830 -6.62 10.84 22.44
N GLU A 831 -6.57 9.51 22.38
CA GLU A 831 -6.13 8.76 21.21
C GLU A 831 -7.21 8.85 20.12
N ILE A 832 -6.82 9.26 18.92
CA ILE A 832 -7.67 9.33 17.73
C ILE A 832 -6.90 8.75 16.54
N LEU A 833 -7.45 7.73 15.91
CA LEU A 833 -6.77 6.95 14.88
C LEU A 833 -6.82 7.64 13.52
N ASP A 834 -7.91 8.35 13.17
CA ASP A 834 -8.04 9.09 11.90
C ASP A 834 -7.59 10.57 12.05
N SER A 835 -6.57 10.97 11.30
CA SER A 835 -6.11 12.38 11.24
C SER A 835 -7.19 13.35 10.76
N ARG A 836 -8.16 12.88 9.97
CA ARG A 836 -9.32 13.68 9.53
C ARG A 836 -10.28 13.95 10.69
N THR A 837 -10.42 13.01 11.63
CA THR A 837 -11.20 13.24 12.86
C THR A 837 -10.53 14.32 13.71
N ARG A 838 -9.21 14.25 13.93
CA ARG A 838 -8.44 15.27 14.66
C ARG A 838 -8.69 16.69 14.11
N ASN A 839 -8.72 16.84 12.78
CA ASN A 839 -8.97 18.13 12.11
C ASN A 839 -10.40 18.68 12.28
N LEU A 840 -11.38 17.87 12.70
CA LEU A 840 -12.70 18.34 13.11
C LEU A 840 -12.73 18.83 14.57
N VAL A 841 -11.81 18.35 15.41
CA VAL A 841 -11.76 18.63 16.85
C VAL A 841 -11.00 19.93 17.13
N SER A 842 -9.93 20.23 16.38
CA SER A 842 -9.14 21.46 16.53
C SER A 842 -9.97 22.74 16.43
N VAL A 843 -11.03 22.73 15.62
CA VAL A 843 -12.01 23.83 15.46
C VAL A 843 -12.75 24.16 16.77
N SER A 844 -12.84 23.22 17.72
CA SER A 844 -13.69 23.35 18.93
C SER A 844 -13.13 24.26 20.04
N LYS A 845 -11.83 24.57 20.00
CA LYS A 845 -11.10 25.29 21.07
C LYS A 845 -11.24 24.69 22.48
N ILE A 846 -11.49 23.38 22.57
CA ILE A 846 -11.29 22.65 23.83
C ILE A 846 -9.78 22.47 24.01
N SER A 847 -9.23 22.88 25.15
CA SER A 847 -7.79 22.81 25.47
C SER A 847 -7.34 21.41 25.91
N ASP A 848 -7.87 20.38 25.24
CA ASP A 848 -7.62 18.97 25.51
C ASP A 848 -6.85 18.40 24.30
N TYR A 849 -5.73 17.71 24.53
CA TYR A 849 -4.85 17.33 23.42
C TYR A 849 -5.32 16.04 22.74
N VAL A 850 -5.22 16.00 21.41
CA VAL A 850 -5.63 14.88 20.55
C VAL A 850 -4.40 14.28 19.88
N LEU A 851 -3.88 13.17 20.40
CA LEU A 851 -2.79 12.44 19.74
C LEU A 851 -3.36 11.57 18.60
N SER A 852 -2.64 11.52 17.48
CA SER A 852 -3.11 10.79 16.30
C SER A 852 -1.99 10.17 15.46
N ASN A 853 -2.38 9.23 14.60
CA ASN A 853 -1.51 8.52 13.66
C ASN A 853 -0.80 9.43 12.63
N GLU A 854 -1.10 10.73 12.58
CA GLU A 854 -0.26 11.70 11.85
C GLU A 854 1.18 11.74 12.42
N LEU A 855 1.37 11.56 13.74
CA LEU A 855 2.72 11.47 14.34
C LEU A 855 3.47 10.19 13.91
N VAL A 856 2.76 9.09 13.64
CA VAL A 856 3.37 7.88 13.05
C VAL A 856 3.78 8.16 11.60
N SER A 857 2.95 8.87 10.84
CA SER A 857 3.28 9.30 9.47
C SER A 857 4.51 10.22 9.42
N MET A 858 4.64 11.10 10.40
CA MET A 858 5.80 11.97 10.62
C MET A 858 7.07 11.16 10.93
N ALA A 859 7.04 10.31 11.97
CA ALA A 859 8.19 9.47 12.32
C ALA A 859 8.64 8.55 11.16
N LEU A 860 7.70 7.95 10.43
CA LEU A 860 8.00 7.16 9.22
C LEU A 860 8.67 7.99 8.12
N ALA A 861 8.32 9.28 7.98
CA ALA A 861 8.95 10.18 7.02
C ALA A 861 10.38 10.56 7.44
N MET A 862 10.60 10.89 8.73
CA MET A 862 11.94 11.17 9.27
C MET A 862 12.90 10.00 9.04
N VAL A 863 12.49 8.79 9.43
CA VAL A 863 13.28 7.56 9.31
C VAL A 863 13.45 7.15 7.84
N ALA A 864 12.56 7.60 6.93
CA ALA A 864 12.72 7.38 5.50
C ALA A 864 13.79 8.28 4.86
N GLU A 865 13.96 9.53 5.29
CA GLU A 865 15.02 10.40 4.76
C GLU A 865 16.38 10.12 5.40
N ASP A 866 16.47 9.97 6.75
CA ASP A 866 17.64 9.39 7.41
C ASP A 866 17.27 8.33 8.46
N LYS A 867 17.63 7.09 8.15
CA LYS A 867 17.44 5.90 8.99
C LYS A 867 18.07 6.00 10.39
N GLN A 868 19.07 6.85 10.54
CA GLN A 868 19.77 7.07 11.82
C GLN A 868 18.90 7.78 12.86
N ILE A 869 17.93 8.58 12.43
CA ILE A 869 17.00 9.30 13.30
C ILE A 869 16.13 8.33 14.11
N ASN A 870 15.90 7.10 13.63
CA ASN A 870 15.16 6.08 14.39
C ASN A 870 15.77 5.85 15.78
N ARG A 871 17.11 5.85 15.89
CA ARG A 871 17.83 5.67 17.16
C ARG A 871 17.75 6.89 18.09
N VAL A 872 17.55 8.08 17.51
CA VAL A 872 17.34 9.32 18.26
C VAL A 872 15.94 9.31 18.87
N LEU A 873 14.94 8.86 18.10
CA LEU A 873 13.57 8.68 18.57
C LEU A 873 13.45 7.53 19.58
N GLU A 874 14.09 6.38 19.32
CA GLU A 874 14.17 5.25 20.29
C GLU A 874 14.74 5.73 21.64
N GLU A 875 15.82 6.55 21.67
CA GLU A 875 16.39 7.06 22.94
C GLU A 875 15.49 8.12 23.62
N LEU A 876 14.82 8.99 22.86
CA LEU A 876 13.96 10.06 23.40
C LEU A 876 12.54 9.59 23.82
N PHE A 877 12.12 8.41 23.37
CA PHE A 877 10.88 7.74 23.82
C PHE A 877 11.13 6.67 24.90
N ALA A 878 12.38 6.25 25.11
CA ALA A 878 12.74 5.29 26.15
C ALA A 878 12.54 5.85 27.57
N GLU A 879 12.44 4.93 28.53
CA GLU A 879 12.46 5.24 29.96
C GLU A 879 13.90 5.45 30.48
N GLU A 880 14.89 4.80 29.85
CA GLU A 880 16.32 4.95 30.14
C GLU A 880 17.01 5.83 29.10
N GLY A 881 17.53 6.99 29.51
CA GLY A 881 18.39 7.82 28.66
C GLY A 881 18.17 9.31 28.82
N ASN A 882 17.99 9.98 27.68
CA ASN A 882 17.70 11.40 27.59
C ASN A 882 16.21 11.62 27.27
N GLU A 883 15.49 12.36 28.10
CA GLU A 883 14.08 12.72 27.89
C GLU A 883 13.92 14.19 27.45
N MET A 884 12.77 14.52 26.85
CA MET A 884 12.37 15.91 26.65
C MET A 884 11.64 16.44 27.88
N CYS A 885 12.13 17.54 28.45
CA CYS A 885 11.51 18.19 29.61
C CYS A 885 11.11 19.64 29.33
N ILE A 886 10.02 20.07 29.97
CA ILE A 886 9.70 21.48 30.19
C ILE A 886 10.14 21.84 31.61
N ARG A 887 11.02 22.85 31.73
CA ARG A 887 11.58 23.31 33.01
C ARG A 887 11.23 24.78 33.25
N SER A 888 10.93 25.12 34.50
CA SER A 888 10.65 26.49 34.95
C SER A 888 11.84 27.42 34.72
N ALA A 889 11.62 28.69 34.35
CA ALA A 889 12.69 29.67 34.17
C ALA A 889 13.54 29.89 35.43
N GLU A 890 12.96 29.69 36.62
CA GLU A 890 13.63 29.87 37.92
C GLU A 890 14.92 29.02 38.07
N PHE A 891 15.03 27.90 37.36
CA PHE A 891 16.22 27.04 37.41
C PHE A 891 17.45 27.65 36.71
N TYR A 892 17.26 28.66 35.85
CA TYR A 892 18.30 29.22 34.97
C TYR A 892 18.52 30.73 35.13
N LEU A 893 17.49 31.49 35.48
CA LEU A 893 17.53 32.96 35.50
C LEU A 893 16.75 33.59 36.66
N TYR A 894 17.03 34.86 36.92
CA TYR A 894 16.30 35.69 37.89
C TYR A 894 15.20 36.53 37.22
N GLU A 895 14.20 36.95 38.00
CA GLU A 895 13.09 37.79 37.52
C GLU A 895 13.58 39.09 36.86
N GLN A 896 13.15 39.34 35.61
CA GLN A 896 13.59 40.44 34.75
C GLN A 896 15.10 40.47 34.41
N GLU A 897 15.81 39.35 34.53
CA GLU A 897 17.21 39.25 34.09
C GLU A 897 17.33 39.44 32.56
N GLU A 898 18.32 40.23 32.13
CA GLU A 898 18.61 40.52 30.72
C GLU A 898 19.65 39.51 30.21
N LEU A 899 19.21 38.49 29.45
CA LEU A 899 20.05 37.40 28.93
C LEU A 899 19.74 37.07 27.47
N SER A 900 20.74 36.65 26.71
CA SER A 900 20.54 35.98 25.42
C SER A 900 20.18 34.50 25.58
N PHE A 901 19.70 33.87 24.51
CA PHE A 901 19.39 32.44 24.53
C PHE A 901 20.66 31.59 24.72
N PHE A 902 21.79 31.99 24.12
CA PHE A 902 23.08 31.32 24.35
C PHE A 902 23.57 31.40 25.81
N ASP A 903 23.32 32.51 26.52
CA ASP A 903 23.67 32.60 27.96
C ASP A 903 22.91 31.55 28.77
N ILE A 904 21.62 31.36 28.47
CA ILE A 904 20.75 30.38 29.12
C ILE A 904 21.13 28.94 28.74
N MET A 905 21.45 28.67 27.47
CA MET A 905 21.98 27.37 27.03
C MET A 905 23.25 27.00 27.81
N VAL A 906 24.19 27.93 27.98
CA VAL A 906 25.46 27.66 28.68
C VAL A 906 25.26 27.53 30.20
N ARG A 907 24.27 28.21 30.80
CA ARG A 907 23.86 27.96 32.20
C ARG A 907 23.27 26.56 32.38
N ALA A 908 22.43 26.10 31.45
CA ALA A 908 21.81 24.77 31.52
C ALA A 908 22.84 23.63 31.47
N ARG A 909 24.02 23.84 30.87
CA ARG A 909 25.13 22.87 30.92
C ARG A 909 25.65 22.60 32.32
N GLU A 910 25.53 23.55 33.26
CA GLU A 910 25.86 23.33 34.68
C GLU A 910 24.87 22.35 35.37
N ARG A 911 23.72 22.06 34.73
CA ARG A 911 22.74 21.03 35.12
C ARG A 911 22.77 19.78 34.23
N GLU A 912 23.75 19.68 33.31
CA GLU A 912 23.80 18.67 32.22
C GLU A 912 22.60 18.70 31.25
N GLU A 913 21.85 19.79 31.16
CA GLU A 913 20.67 19.94 30.29
C GLU A 913 21.06 20.62 28.95
N ILE A 914 20.35 20.33 27.84
CA ILE A 914 20.46 21.08 26.57
C ILE A 914 19.16 21.84 26.33
N VAL A 915 19.18 23.17 26.48
CA VAL A 915 18.05 24.04 26.13
C VAL A 915 17.95 24.15 24.61
N LYS A 916 16.78 23.82 24.07
CA LYS A 916 16.48 23.85 22.62
C LYS A 916 15.34 24.79 22.23
N GLY A 917 14.61 25.34 23.21
CA GLY A 917 13.50 26.25 22.97
C GLY A 917 12.93 26.84 24.25
N TYR A 918 11.87 27.64 24.12
CA TYR A 918 11.15 28.26 25.24
C TYR A 918 9.68 28.50 24.87
N ARG A 919 8.82 28.64 25.89
CA ARG A 919 7.45 29.17 25.78
C ARG A 919 7.33 30.36 26.72
N LEU A 920 6.98 31.52 26.19
CA LEU A 920 6.80 32.74 26.98
C LEU A 920 5.43 32.72 27.68
N ALA A 921 5.34 33.32 28.87
CA ALA A 921 4.16 33.28 29.75
C ALA A 921 2.83 33.74 29.11
N ASN A 922 2.91 34.58 28.07
CA ASN A 922 1.75 35.14 27.37
C ASN A 922 1.45 34.42 26.03
N THR A 923 2.02 33.24 25.79
CA THR A 923 1.96 32.54 24.51
C THR A 923 1.63 31.07 24.70
N ASP A 924 0.56 30.59 24.07
CA ASP A 924 0.15 29.19 24.14
C ASP A 924 1.20 28.26 23.51
N GLN A 925 1.91 28.74 22.48
CA GLN A 925 2.87 27.96 21.70
C GLN A 925 4.31 28.07 22.20
N ALA A 926 5.02 26.93 22.23
CA ALA A 926 6.46 26.88 22.37
C ALA A 926 7.18 27.27 21.06
N ILE A 927 8.41 27.79 21.19
CA ILE A 927 9.33 28.09 20.09
C ILE A 927 10.55 27.19 20.26
N ILE A 928 10.77 26.29 19.30
CA ILE A 928 11.95 25.42 19.20
C ILE A 928 12.94 26.05 18.21
N ASN A 929 14.25 25.85 18.44
CA ASN A 929 15.34 26.43 17.64
C ASN A 929 15.16 27.95 17.37
N PRO A 930 15.02 28.80 18.40
CA PRO A 930 14.67 30.20 18.21
C PRO A 930 15.69 30.95 17.33
N GLU A 931 15.18 31.82 16.46
CA GLU A 931 15.97 32.80 15.71
C GLU A 931 16.77 33.73 16.64
N HIS A 932 17.83 34.35 16.11
CA HIS A 932 18.57 35.42 16.76
C HIS A 932 19.07 35.10 18.20
N LYS A 933 19.62 33.88 18.40
CA LYS A 933 20.04 33.32 19.70
C LYS A 933 20.96 34.21 20.56
N SER A 934 21.68 35.16 19.96
CA SER A 934 22.55 36.13 20.65
C SER A 934 21.85 37.41 21.11
N GLU A 935 20.58 37.65 20.75
CA GLU A 935 19.85 38.86 21.20
C GLU A 935 19.47 38.77 22.68
N ILE A 936 19.78 39.83 23.43
CA ILE A 936 19.50 39.93 24.86
C ILE A 936 18.01 40.27 25.07
N ARG A 937 17.31 39.43 25.82
CA ARG A 937 15.89 39.56 26.17
C ARG A 937 15.71 39.65 27.69
N LYS A 938 14.63 40.30 28.13
CA LYS A 938 14.14 40.22 29.52
C LYS A 938 13.22 39.02 29.66
N TRP A 939 13.49 38.18 30.64
CA TRP A 939 12.75 36.96 30.92
C TRP A 939 11.90 37.09 32.19
N SER A 940 10.76 36.41 32.21
CA SER A 940 9.89 36.26 33.38
C SER A 940 10.17 34.93 34.08
N LEU A 941 9.95 34.85 35.40
CA LEU A 941 9.87 33.54 36.08
C LEU A 941 8.64 32.72 35.64
N ASP A 942 7.63 33.35 35.03
CA ASP A 942 6.48 32.68 34.41
C ASP A 942 6.80 32.04 33.03
N ASP A 943 7.98 32.32 32.45
CA ASP A 943 8.42 31.68 31.20
C ASP A 943 8.92 30.24 31.48
N VAL A 944 8.90 29.36 30.48
CA VAL A 944 9.43 27.99 30.60
C VAL A 944 10.37 27.63 29.45
N PHE A 945 11.41 26.85 29.75
CA PHE A 945 12.39 26.36 28.79
C PHE A 945 12.12 24.91 28.41
N VAL A 946 12.35 24.60 27.13
CA VAL A 946 12.27 23.24 26.60
C VAL A 946 13.69 22.70 26.52
N VAL A 947 13.95 21.60 27.21
CA VAL A 947 15.28 21.00 27.33
C VAL A 947 15.28 19.53 26.92
N ILE A 948 16.48 19.03 26.63
CA ILE A 948 16.79 17.60 26.71
C ILE A 948 17.60 17.39 28.00
N SER A 949 17.14 16.51 28.86
CA SER A 949 17.77 16.15 30.15
C SER A 949 18.03 14.66 30.20
N LYS A 950 19.00 14.22 31.00
CA LYS A 950 19.01 12.82 31.48
C LYS A 950 17.85 12.67 32.48
N GLY A 951 17.23 11.49 32.53
CA GLY A 951 16.10 11.23 33.45
C GLY A 951 16.50 11.32 34.93
N ASP A 952 15.61 11.92 35.75
CA ASP A 952 15.74 12.14 37.21
C ASP A 952 15.32 10.92 38.07
#